data_AF-S8EV87-F1
#
_entry.id   AF-S8EV87-F1
#
_cell.length_a   1.000
_cell.length_b   1.000
_cell.length_c   1.000
_cell.angle_alpha   90.00
_cell.angle_beta   90.00
_cell.angle_gamma   90.00
#
_symmetry.space_group_name_H-M   'P 1'
#
loop_
_entity.id
_entity.type
_entity.pdbx_description
1 polymer ?
#
loop_
_entity_poly.entity_id
_entity_poly.type
_entity_poly.pdbx_seq_one_letter_code
_entity_poly.pdbx_strand_id
1 'polypeptide(L)'
;MRDDAVVTTPNANWMPEFPVASPGRICTRFDGRWGPQEYSLWPQLYHPRVAHHACIPTKGARIERMDCLLDALWEEVSENEWASDPACGVPELGFLSSTCTASIKAAARRVVFEFGQAAGAPAQKKYGHHLCATLEQAQDRLIILPTWRAHAIALAAHIRRLCLELCGLIVYLTILQPRAADKTFRAKGPLPVRGAFTSEAATAQQLHRLGIPVWFIQPLTKTLRVVGVVLHPTPISSILSDTLSQPRLYSGGGDMAGVVQHPGDWPFKMQEEALKSLVELALPPLPRDEVTTSDEPAAKRVKLNESIGSSNTQGPASGKSRRTHRGTCARAPQPSQPIAAHPSLQYRPPTACAVPSVWADALAAVGVLPAPPSAATYYWPPPFSFENGGAKVARYIHNYVRIRGFCQQRLLDPSLGASPLRIAEWRDALWGDYNVHELDGSSAGPTKQKKERQEIQQNIRRLFSRTAGLASYRPDDTAVFNEKTIDLDGVNDPVVRAQVAWEAHEVNWRCELRELDALLTGSREWTVLARWERETSVSRVWESDGTGLRLFPRWGGSLQVLCGKWRAPPEQHWEQSGRTLSEFVRVMQRWPGLPQELKIPQPELIMDYNADQFLVAMRAAVNFYVRVFVDTFHRLPTPPAVLPEDW
;
A
#
# COMPACT_ATOMS: atom_id res chain seq x y z
N MET A 1 37.10 -19.50 -12.03
CA MET A 1 37.23 -20.37 -13.23
C MET A 1 38.42 -21.27 -13.01
N ARG A 2 38.47 -22.46 -13.63
CA ARG A 2 39.73 -23.20 -13.74
C ARG A 2 40.68 -22.40 -14.64
N ASP A 3 41.98 -22.53 -14.43
CA ASP A 3 43.01 -21.80 -15.19
C ASP A 3 43.06 -22.15 -16.69
N ASP A 4 42.35 -23.22 -17.10
CA ASP A 4 42.25 -23.70 -18.48
C ASP A 4 40.92 -23.36 -19.18
N ALA A 5 40.01 -22.65 -18.52
CA ALA A 5 38.69 -22.34 -19.07
C ALA A 5 38.72 -21.11 -19.98
N VAL A 6 38.12 -21.24 -21.17
CA VAL A 6 37.89 -20.13 -22.11
C VAL A 6 36.40 -19.96 -22.36
N VAL A 7 36.00 -18.73 -22.70
CA VAL A 7 34.65 -18.42 -23.17
C VAL A 7 34.69 -18.21 -24.66
N THR A 8 33.82 -18.92 -25.37
CA THR A 8 33.74 -18.88 -26.84
C THR A 8 32.32 -18.57 -27.27
N THR A 9 32.14 -17.92 -28.41
CA THR A 9 30.80 -17.70 -28.97
C THR A 9 30.79 -18.07 -30.45
N PRO A 10 29.79 -18.86 -30.90
CA PRO A 10 29.64 -19.21 -32.31
C PRO A 10 28.81 -18.19 -33.12
N ASN A 11 28.05 -17.32 -32.45
CA ASN A 11 27.04 -16.48 -33.10
C ASN A 11 26.90 -15.06 -32.54
N ALA A 12 27.76 -14.62 -31.62
CA ALA A 12 27.82 -13.22 -31.19
C ALA A 12 29.07 -12.52 -31.75
N ASN A 13 28.96 -11.22 -32.01
CA ASN A 13 30.04 -10.35 -32.48
C ASN A 13 30.73 -9.56 -31.36
N TRP A 14 30.39 -9.85 -30.10
CA TRP A 14 30.96 -9.20 -28.92
C TRP A 14 31.09 -10.21 -27.76
N MET A 15 31.92 -9.87 -26.77
CA MET A 15 32.20 -10.72 -25.61
C MET A 15 31.88 -9.95 -24.31
N PRO A 16 30.84 -10.35 -23.55
CA PRO A 16 30.56 -9.80 -22.23
C PRO A 16 31.56 -10.30 -21.21
N GLU A 17 31.90 -9.44 -20.26
CA GLU A 17 32.47 -9.87 -18.99
C GLU A 17 31.53 -10.86 -18.29
N PHE A 18 32.09 -11.93 -17.73
CA PHE A 18 31.33 -12.95 -17.04
C PHE A 18 30.73 -12.39 -15.73
N PRO A 19 29.42 -12.56 -15.46
CA PRO A 19 28.73 -11.93 -14.32
C PRO A 19 29.07 -12.62 -12.99
N VAL A 20 30.27 -12.37 -12.48
CA VAL A 20 30.69 -12.83 -11.15
C VAL A 20 30.05 -11.92 -10.12
N ALA A 21 29.28 -12.48 -9.17
CA ALA A 21 28.90 -11.67 -8.01
C ALA A 21 30.13 -11.51 -7.11
N SER A 22 30.41 -10.28 -6.69
CA SER A 22 31.39 -10.01 -5.64
C SER A 22 31.13 -10.93 -4.44
N PRO A 23 32.16 -11.47 -3.76
CA PRO A 23 32.01 -12.56 -2.83
C PRO A 23 30.90 -12.30 -1.79
N GLY A 24 29.83 -13.09 -1.90
CA GLY A 24 28.83 -13.32 -0.84
C GLY A 24 27.41 -12.83 -1.09
N ARG A 25 27.16 -11.69 -1.78
CA ARG A 25 25.80 -11.09 -1.83
C ARG A 25 25.50 -10.28 -3.09
N ILE A 26 24.29 -10.45 -3.62
CA ILE A 26 23.72 -9.58 -4.64
C ILE A 26 23.16 -8.36 -3.93
N CYS A 27 23.46 -7.15 -4.43
CA CYS A 27 23.03 -5.91 -3.80
C CYS A 27 22.68 -4.80 -4.81
N THR A 28 21.82 -3.90 -4.37
CA THR A 28 21.40 -2.74 -5.16
C THR A 28 22.53 -1.70 -5.26
N ARG A 29 22.75 -1.22 -6.48
CA ARG A 29 23.72 -0.20 -6.87
C ARG A 29 23.06 1.15 -6.98
N PHE A 30 23.86 2.19 -7.17
CA PHE A 30 23.44 3.59 -7.20
C PHE A 30 22.33 3.86 -8.23
N ASP A 31 22.39 3.17 -9.37
CA ASP A 31 21.41 3.19 -10.48
C ASP A 31 20.12 2.40 -10.17
N GLY A 32 19.98 1.83 -8.97
CA GLY A 32 18.86 0.97 -8.57
C GLY A 32 18.92 -0.46 -9.12
N ARG A 33 19.97 -0.81 -9.87
CA ARG A 33 20.19 -2.12 -10.49
C ARG A 33 21.01 -3.03 -9.59
N TRP A 34 21.22 -4.27 -10.01
CA TRP A 34 21.93 -5.29 -9.22
C TRP A 34 23.39 -5.53 -9.66
N GLY A 35 23.97 -4.60 -10.43
CA GLY A 35 25.32 -4.70 -10.96
C GLY A 35 25.47 -5.96 -11.84
N PRO A 36 26.51 -6.79 -11.65
CA PRO A 36 26.73 -8.00 -12.46
C PRO A 36 25.53 -8.96 -12.57
N GLN A 37 24.63 -8.95 -11.57
CA GLN A 37 23.43 -9.78 -11.53
C GLN A 37 22.18 -9.05 -12.07
N GLU A 38 22.33 -7.99 -12.86
CA GLU A 38 21.18 -7.37 -13.52
C GLU A 38 20.80 -8.15 -14.78
N TYR A 39 19.98 -9.21 -14.63
CA TYR A 39 19.58 -10.09 -15.75
C TYR A 39 18.86 -9.34 -16.88
N SER A 40 18.22 -8.21 -16.58
CA SER A 40 17.51 -7.42 -17.59
C SER A 40 18.45 -6.67 -18.54
N LEU A 41 19.67 -6.37 -18.09
CA LEU A 41 20.65 -5.56 -18.81
C LEU A 41 21.96 -6.28 -19.13
N TRP A 42 22.22 -7.45 -18.53
CA TRP A 42 23.46 -8.19 -18.73
C TRP A 42 23.24 -9.70 -18.90
N PRO A 43 23.95 -10.38 -19.81
CA PRO A 43 23.80 -11.82 -20.00
C PRO A 43 24.15 -12.59 -18.73
N GLN A 44 23.32 -13.58 -18.40
CA GLN A 44 23.47 -14.42 -17.21
C GLN A 44 23.82 -15.86 -17.58
N LEU A 45 24.22 -16.65 -16.59
CA LEU A 45 24.35 -18.10 -16.74
C LEU A 45 22.97 -18.72 -17.00
N TYR A 46 22.86 -19.52 -18.07
CA TYR A 46 21.60 -20.13 -18.49
C TYR A 46 21.06 -21.08 -17.42
N HIS A 47 19.75 -21.00 -17.20
CA HIS A 47 19.02 -21.98 -16.40
C HIS A 47 17.60 -22.20 -16.95
N PRO A 48 17.10 -23.45 -17.06
CA PRO A 48 15.77 -23.73 -17.63
C PRO A 48 14.61 -23.00 -16.96
N ARG A 49 14.66 -22.81 -15.62
CA ARG A 49 13.63 -22.08 -14.85
C ARG A 49 13.44 -20.62 -15.26
N VAL A 50 14.47 -20.00 -15.85
CA VAL A 50 14.47 -18.58 -16.26
C VAL A 50 14.94 -18.43 -17.71
N ALA A 51 14.63 -19.41 -18.56
CA ALA A 51 15.08 -19.43 -19.95
C ALA A 51 14.67 -18.16 -20.74
N HIS A 52 13.56 -17.51 -20.35
CA HIS A 52 13.10 -16.25 -20.92
C HIS A 52 14.04 -15.07 -20.66
N HIS A 53 14.92 -15.12 -19.64
CA HIS A 53 15.92 -14.08 -19.39
C HIS A 53 16.88 -13.91 -20.58
N ALA A 54 17.29 -15.02 -21.21
CA ALA A 54 18.13 -14.98 -22.41
C ALA A 54 17.42 -14.37 -23.63
N CYS A 55 16.08 -14.28 -23.58
CA CYS A 55 15.22 -13.76 -24.65
C CYS A 55 14.90 -12.27 -24.48
N ILE A 56 15.37 -11.62 -23.40
CA ILE A 56 15.13 -10.19 -23.18
C ILE A 56 15.74 -9.40 -24.34
N PRO A 57 14.98 -8.56 -25.06
CA PRO A 57 15.50 -7.78 -26.18
C PRO A 57 16.65 -6.84 -25.78
N THR A 58 17.60 -6.63 -26.69
CA THR A 58 18.61 -5.57 -26.51
C THR A 58 18.02 -4.19 -26.82
N LYS A 59 18.65 -3.12 -26.33
CA LYS A 59 18.23 -1.75 -26.66
C LYS A 59 18.21 -1.56 -28.18
N GLY A 60 17.15 -0.97 -28.72
CA GLY A 60 16.95 -0.75 -30.15
C GLY A 60 16.69 -2.03 -30.98
N ALA A 61 16.43 -3.18 -30.34
CA ALA A 61 16.09 -4.41 -31.03
C ALA A 61 14.81 -4.26 -31.86
N ARG A 62 14.85 -4.76 -33.09
CA ARG A 62 13.67 -4.91 -33.96
C ARG A 62 13.30 -6.37 -34.02
N ILE A 63 12.27 -6.76 -33.28
CA ILE A 63 11.77 -8.13 -33.22
C ILE A 63 10.31 -8.09 -33.67
N GLU A 64 9.94 -8.99 -34.58
CA GLU A 64 8.56 -9.13 -35.05
C GLU A 64 7.59 -9.27 -33.86
N ARG A 65 6.54 -8.44 -33.81
CA ARG A 65 5.58 -8.24 -32.70
C ARG A 65 6.09 -7.47 -31.46
N MET A 66 7.36 -7.07 -31.45
CA MET A 66 7.93 -6.22 -30.42
C MET A 66 8.78 -5.14 -31.06
N ASP A 67 8.16 -4.37 -31.97
CA ASP A 67 8.67 -3.10 -32.49
C ASP A 67 8.71 -2.09 -31.32
N CYS A 68 9.65 -2.29 -30.41
CA CYS A 68 9.69 -1.59 -29.14
C CYS A 68 10.38 -0.23 -29.31
N LEU A 69 9.59 0.77 -29.70
CA LEU A 69 9.81 2.18 -29.37
C LEU A 69 9.67 2.39 -27.84
N LEU A 70 10.47 1.68 -27.04
CA LEU A 70 10.41 1.69 -25.58
C LEU A 70 11.76 2.02 -24.98
N ASP A 71 12.54 2.90 -25.61
CA ASP A 71 13.86 3.33 -25.15
C ASP A 71 13.87 3.70 -23.65
N ALA A 72 12.75 4.24 -23.15
CA ALA A 72 12.48 4.53 -21.74
C ALA A 72 12.71 3.36 -20.76
N LEU A 73 12.69 2.08 -21.21
CA LEU A 73 12.96 0.92 -20.37
C LEU A 73 14.45 0.67 -20.12
N TRP A 74 15.32 1.15 -21.00
CA TRP A 74 16.76 0.95 -20.93
C TRP A 74 17.50 2.13 -20.29
N GLU A 75 16.87 3.31 -20.23
CA GLU A 75 17.48 4.49 -19.59
C GLU A 75 17.55 4.35 -18.06
N GLU A 76 18.61 4.92 -17.49
CA GLU A 76 18.74 5.14 -16.04
C GLU A 76 17.81 6.27 -15.58
N VAL A 77 17.42 6.28 -14.30
CA VAL A 77 16.81 7.48 -13.69
C VAL A 77 17.91 8.45 -13.33
N SER A 78 17.92 9.64 -13.95
CA SER A 78 18.84 10.71 -13.53
C SER A 78 18.51 11.18 -12.12
N GLU A 79 19.52 11.52 -11.33
CA GLU A 79 19.33 12.08 -9.98
C GLU A 79 18.46 13.35 -9.96
N ASN A 80 18.51 14.13 -11.05
CA ASN A 80 17.74 15.37 -11.19
C ASN A 80 16.24 15.12 -11.40
N GLU A 81 15.84 13.87 -11.64
CA GLU A 81 14.43 13.50 -11.77
C GLU A 81 13.75 13.37 -10.41
N TRP A 82 14.48 13.36 -9.29
CA TRP A 82 13.89 13.27 -7.95
C TRP A 82 13.88 14.63 -7.25
N ALA A 83 12.75 14.96 -6.63
CA ALA A 83 12.61 16.16 -5.81
C ALA A 83 11.94 15.82 -4.48
N SER A 84 12.43 16.42 -3.39
CA SER A 84 11.80 16.30 -2.08
C SER A 84 10.41 16.93 -2.11
N ASP A 85 9.46 16.29 -1.42
CA ASP A 85 8.10 16.79 -1.25
C ASP A 85 7.94 17.38 0.15
N PRO A 86 8.01 18.72 0.32
CA PRO A 86 7.84 19.34 1.62
C PRO A 86 6.42 19.12 2.20
N ALA A 87 5.42 18.84 1.36
CA ALA A 87 4.04 18.64 1.81
C ALA A 87 3.80 17.27 2.46
N CYS A 88 4.69 16.29 2.25
CA CYS A 88 4.57 14.96 2.86
C CYS A 88 4.85 14.96 4.37
N GLY A 89 5.46 16.03 4.90
CA GLY A 89 5.72 16.17 6.32
C GLY A 89 6.73 15.17 6.89
N VAL A 90 7.57 14.56 6.05
CA VAL A 90 8.73 13.75 6.47
C VAL A 90 9.96 14.24 5.68
N PRO A 91 11.05 14.65 6.35
CA PRO A 91 12.26 15.11 5.68
C PRO A 91 12.81 14.08 4.68
N GLU A 92 13.38 14.55 3.58
CA GLU A 92 14.08 13.74 2.57
C GLU A 92 13.23 12.71 1.81
N LEU A 93 11.91 12.68 2.04
CA LEU A 93 10.99 11.98 1.16
C LEU A 93 10.55 12.88 0.00
N GLY A 94 10.27 12.26 -1.13
CA GLY A 94 9.94 12.96 -2.36
C GLY A 94 9.50 12.03 -3.48
N PHE A 95 9.32 12.61 -4.66
CA PHE A 95 8.83 11.92 -5.85
C PHE A 95 9.82 12.01 -7.00
N LEU A 96 9.73 11.05 -7.92
CA LEU A 96 10.25 11.24 -9.26
C LEU A 96 9.36 12.22 -10.03
N SER A 97 9.94 12.91 -11.00
CA SER A 97 9.25 13.89 -11.83
C SER A 97 8.04 13.26 -12.53
N SER A 98 7.03 14.08 -12.80
CA SER A 98 5.85 13.66 -13.55
C SER A 98 6.21 13.15 -14.95
N THR A 99 7.22 13.74 -15.60
CA THR A 99 7.71 13.32 -16.91
C THR A 99 8.34 11.92 -16.86
N CYS A 100 9.21 11.67 -15.87
CA CYS A 100 9.84 10.37 -15.69
C CYS A 100 8.80 9.28 -15.40
N THR A 101 7.90 9.53 -14.44
CA THR A 101 6.84 8.59 -14.06
C THR A 101 5.85 8.33 -15.20
N ALA A 102 5.45 9.35 -15.96
CA ALA A 102 4.58 9.20 -17.12
C ALA A 102 5.22 8.35 -18.23
N SER A 103 6.51 8.56 -18.51
CA SER A 103 7.28 7.79 -19.49
C SER A 103 7.36 6.30 -19.10
N ILE A 104 7.73 6.01 -17.85
CA ILE A 104 7.77 4.64 -17.33
C ILE A 104 6.37 3.99 -17.37
N LYS A 105 5.33 4.74 -16.98
CA LYS A 105 3.94 4.26 -16.98
C LYS A 105 3.44 3.93 -18.38
N ALA A 106 3.71 4.77 -19.37
CA ALA A 106 3.36 4.53 -20.76
C ALA A 106 4.05 3.27 -21.31
N ALA A 107 5.35 3.12 -21.05
CA ALA A 107 6.11 1.96 -21.50
C ALA A 107 5.58 0.64 -20.89
N ALA A 108 5.35 0.62 -19.59
CA ALA A 108 4.81 -0.53 -18.89
C ALA A 108 3.40 -0.92 -19.36
N ARG A 109 2.49 0.06 -19.55
CA ARG A 109 1.15 -0.19 -20.11
C ARG A 109 1.23 -0.85 -21.48
N ARG A 110 2.15 -0.39 -22.33
CA ARG A 110 2.38 -1.00 -23.65
C ARG A 110 2.85 -2.44 -23.53
N VAL A 111 3.81 -2.74 -22.66
CA VAL A 111 4.33 -4.10 -22.45
C VAL A 111 3.26 -5.05 -21.91
N VAL A 112 2.46 -4.61 -20.92
CA VAL A 112 1.37 -5.40 -20.35
C VAL A 112 0.32 -5.71 -21.42
N PHE A 113 -0.04 -4.72 -22.25
CA PHE A 113 -0.95 -4.93 -23.38
C PHE A 113 -0.42 -5.98 -24.36
N GLU A 114 0.84 -5.86 -24.80
CA GLU A 114 1.44 -6.84 -25.72
C GLU A 114 1.53 -8.25 -25.11
N PHE A 115 1.82 -8.37 -23.81
CA PHE A 115 1.80 -9.66 -23.11
C PHE A 115 0.39 -10.28 -23.08
N GLY A 116 -0.64 -9.47 -22.90
CA GLY A 116 -2.04 -9.88 -23.01
C GLY A 116 -2.33 -10.54 -24.37
N GLN A 117 -1.82 -9.93 -25.45
CA GLN A 117 -2.00 -10.39 -26.83
C GLN A 117 -1.09 -11.55 -27.25
N ALA A 118 -0.02 -11.85 -26.50
CA ALA A 118 0.92 -12.91 -26.85
C ALA A 118 0.24 -14.30 -26.91
N ALA A 119 0.70 -15.19 -27.79
CA ALA A 119 0.21 -16.57 -27.81
C ALA A 119 0.70 -17.35 -26.58
N GLY A 120 -0.06 -18.34 -26.12
CA GLY A 120 0.34 -19.24 -25.04
C GLY A 120 -0.82 -19.73 -24.20
N ALA A 121 -0.72 -20.95 -23.68
CA ALA A 121 -1.74 -21.52 -22.80
C ALA A 121 -1.79 -20.76 -21.46
N PRO A 122 -2.95 -20.69 -20.78
CA PRO A 122 -3.08 -19.99 -19.49
C PRO A 122 -2.04 -20.42 -18.44
N ALA A 123 -1.72 -21.71 -18.38
CA ALA A 123 -0.70 -22.23 -17.47
C ALA A 123 0.71 -21.67 -17.75
N GLN A 124 1.05 -21.43 -19.01
CA GLN A 124 2.35 -20.87 -19.42
C GLN A 124 2.43 -19.36 -19.14
N LYS A 125 1.28 -18.66 -19.17
CA LYS A 125 1.20 -17.22 -18.88
C LYS A 125 1.13 -16.88 -17.40
N LYS A 126 0.93 -17.86 -16.52
CA LYS A 126 0.75 -17.64 -15.06
C LYS A 126 1.84 -16.76 -14.45
N TYR A 127 3.12 -17.02 -14.77
CA TYR A 127 4.22 -16.21 -14.26
C TYR A 127 4.19 -14.78 -14.81
N GLY A 128 3.88 -14.59 -16.10
CA GLY A 128 3.74 -13.24 -16.66
C GLY A 128 2.57 -12.45 -16.06
N HIS A 129 1.44 -13.09 -15.74
CA HIS A 129 0.36 -12.41 -15.00
C HIS A 129 0.81 -11.96 -13.60
N HIS A 130 1.65 -12.75 -12.92
CA HIS A 130 2.25 -12.34 -11.65
C HIS A 130 3.16 -11.12 -11.81
N LEU A 131 3.97 -11.06 -12.88
CA LEU A 131 4.77 -9.88 -13.20
C LEU A 131 3.89 -8.66 -13.51
N CYS A 132 2.78 -8.82 -14.24
CA CYS A 132 1.84 -7.72 -14.53
C CYS A 132 1.23 -7.14 -13.25
N ALA A 133 0.71 -7.99 -12.35
CA ALA A 133 0.13 -7.53 -11.09
C ALA A 133 1.17 -6.83 -10.19
N THR A 134 2.39 -7.36 -10.15
CA THR A 134 3.51 -6.74 -9.42
C THR A 134 3.90 -5.39 -10.01
N LEU A 135 3.92 -5.30 -11.34
CA LEU A 135 4.23 -4.07 -12.07
C LEU A 135 3.21 -2.97 -11.78
N GLU A 136 1.91 -3.30 -11.78
CA GLU A 136 0.84 -2.36 -11.42
C GLU A 136 0.98 -1.85 -9.98
N GLN A 137 1.27 -2.75 -9.03
CA GLN A 137 1.50 -2.39 -7.62
C GLN A 137 2.72 -1.47 -7.46
N ALA A 138 3.84 -1.79 -8.12
CA ALA A 138 5.06 -1.00 -8.07
C ALA A 138 4.87 0.40 -8.68
N GLN A 139 4.08 0.52 -9.75
CA GLN A 139 3.74 1.81 -10.35
C GLN A 139 2.92 2.69 -9.42
N ASP A 140 1.88 2.12 -8.80
CA ASP A 140 1.07 2.86 -7.85
C ASP A 140 1.90 3.27 -6.62
N ARG A 141 2.77 2.39 -6.12
CA ARG A 141 3.72 2.75 -5.05
C ARG A 141 4.61 3.93 -5.42
N LEU A 142 5.12 3.97 -6.65
CA LEU A 142 6.02 5.03 -7.14
C LEU A 142 5.31 6.39 -7.24
N ILE A 143 4.01 6.38 -7.56
CA ILE A 143 3.23 7.60 -7.84
C ILE A 143 2.50 8.13 -6.60
N ILE A 144 2.06 7.25 -5.69
CA ILE A 144 1.16 7.63 -4.59
C ILE A 144 1.92 8.11 -3.36
N LEU A 145 3.02 7.43 -3.02
CA LEU A 145 3.72 7.69 -1.76
C LEU A 145 5.12 8.22 -2.02
N PRO A 146 5.50 9.35 -1.40
CA PRO A 146 6.86 9.82 -1.45
C PRO A 146 7.80 8.80 -0.80
N THR A 147 9.05 8.79 -1.25
CA THR A 147 10.07 7.89 -0.74
C THR A 147 11.45 8.51 -0.87
N TRP A 148 12.43 7.91 -0.20
CA TRP A 148 13.82 8.28 -0.30
C TRP A 148 14.30 8.19 -1.75
N ARG A 149 15.16 9.11 -2.16
CA ARG A 149 15.72 9.14 -3.53
C ARG A 149 16.24 7.78 -4.00
N ALA A 150 17.05 7.11 -3.18
CA ALA A 150 17.60 5.78 -3.51
C ALA A 150 16.51 4.72 -3.70
N HIS A 151 15.45 4.75 -2.90
CA HIS A 151 14.30 3.84 -3.06
C HIS A 151 13.49 4.17 -4.32
N ALA A 152 13.30 5.45 -4.64
CA ALA A 152 12.59 5.87 -5.85
C ALA A 152 13.31 5.38 -7.11
N ILE A 153 14.64 5.54 -7.16
CA ILE A 153 15.51 5.04 -8.24
C ILE A 153 15.44 3.51 -8.31
N ALA A 154 15.58 2.81 -7.18
CA ALA A 154 15.50 1.35 -7.12
C ALA A 154 14.12 0.81 -7.56
N LEU A 155 13.04 1.49 -7.19
CA LEU A 155 11.67 1.12 -7.58
C LEU A 155 11.43 1.34 -9.08
N ALA A 156 11.90 2.46 -9.63
CA ALA A 156 11.86 2.71 -11.08
C ALA A 156 12.70 1.70 -11.88
N ALA A 157 13.90 1.37 -11.39
CA ALA A 157 14.73 0.32 -11.95
C ALA A 157 14.03 -1.06 -11.88
N HIS A 158 13.32 -1.36 -10.78
CA HIS A 158 12.55 -2.58 -10.64
C HIS A 158 11.37 -2.65 -11.62
N ILE A 159 10.61 -1.56 -11.78
CA ILE A 159 9.54 -1.46 -12.78
C ILE A 159 10.07 -1.76 -14.19
N ARG A 160 11.18 -1.12 -14.58
CA ARG A 160 11.84 -1.38 -15.87
C ARG A 160 12.31 -2.82 -16.00
N ARG A 161 12.87 -3.41 -14.94
CA ARG A 161 13.29 -4.82 -14.90
C ARG A 161 12.11 -5.76 -15.18
N LEU A 162 10.95 -5.54 -14.53
CA LEU A 162 9.75 -6.33 -14.74
C LEU A 162 9.21 -6.18 -16.18
N CYS A 163 9.23 -4.97 -16.74
CA CYS A 163 8.85 -4.75 -18.14
C CYS A 163 9.78 -5.50 -19.11
N LEU A 164 11.10 -5.39 -18.92
CA LEU A 164 12.07 -6.08 -19.77
C LEU A 164 11.95 -7.61 -19.65
N GLU A 165 11.64 -8.12 -18.46
CA GLU A 165 11.37 -9.55 -18.27
C GLU A 165 10.09 -10.00 -18.98
N LEU A 166 9.02 -9.21 -18.92
CA LEU A 166 7.80 -9.45 -19.69
C LEU A 166 8.09 -9.45 -21.19
N CYS A 167 8.92 -8.53 -21.69
CA CYS A 167 9.40 -8.57 -23.07
C CYS A 167 10.14 -9.89 -23.37
N GLY A 168 11.03 -10.34 -22.49
CA GLY A 168 11.69 -11.64 -22.62
C GLY A 168 10.72 -12.81 -22.67
N LEU A 169 9.67 -12.80 -21.84
CA LEU A 169 8.59 -13.80 -21.86
C LEU A 169 7.79 -13.77 -23.16
N ILE A 170 7.46 -12.59 -23.68
CA ILE A 170 6.77 -12.45 -24.97
C ILE A 170 7.61 -13.13 -26.06
N VAL A 171 8.89 -12.77 -26.21
CA VAL A 171 9.80 -13.41 -27.19
C VAL A 171 9.88 -14.92 -26.97
N TYR A 172 10.00 -15.35 -25.71
CA TYR A 172 10.11 -16.76 -25.37
C TYR A 172 8.87 -17.54 -25.84
N LEU A 173 7.67 -17.04 -25.55
CA LEU A 173 6.41 -17.69 -25.89
C LEU A 173 6.10 -17.63 -27.40
N THR A 174 6.32 -16.49 -28.04
CA THR A 174 5.88 -16.28 -29.43
C THR A 174 6.92 -16.69 -30.47
N ILE A 175 8.20 -16.72 -30.11
CA ILE A 175 9.30 -17.01 -31.05
C ILE A 175 10.09 -18.23 -30.61
N LEU A 176 10.59 -18.26 -29.38
CA LEU A 176 11.53 -19.30 -28.99
C LEU A 176 10.86 -20.68 -28.86
N GLN A 177 9.71 -20.77 -28.20
CA GLN A 177 8.98 -22.02 -28.01
C GLN A 177 8.60 -22.69 -29.34
N PRO A 178 8.01 -21.98 -30.33
CA PRO A 178 7.76 -22.55 -31.65
C PRO A 178 9.02 -23.08 -32.34
N ARG A 179 10.13 -22.33 -32.29
CA ARG A 179 11.43 -22.77 -32.84
C ARG A 179 11.99 -23.99 -32.12
N ALA A 180 11.77 -24.10 -30.80
CA ALA A 180 12.21 -25.22 -30.00
C ALA A 180 11.43 -26.50 -30.32
N ALA A 181 10.11 -26.38 -30.57
CA ALA A 181 9.25 -27.48 -30.94
C ALA A 181 9.60 -28.06 -32.32
N ASP A 182 10.01 -27.22 -33.28
CA ASP A 182 10.54 -27.67 -34.56
C ASP A 182 11.99 -28.14 -34.41
N LYS A 183 12.20 -29.47 -34.43
CA LYS A 183 13.54 -30.09 -34.33
C LYS A 183 14.42 -29.80 -35.57
N THR A 184 13.81 -29.48 -36.71
CA THR A 184 14.51 -29.18 -37.97
C THR A 184 14.93 -27.73 -38.06
N PHE A 185 14.29 -26.83 -37.31
CA PHE A 185 14.62 -25.41 -37.29
C PHE A 185 16.10 -25.14 -37.02
N ARG A 186 16.71 -24.29 -37.86
CA ARG A 186 18.06 -23.74 -37.72
C ARG A 186 18.01 -22.24 -37.96
N ALA A 187 18.38 -21.43 -36.97
CA ALA A 187 18.45 -19.99 -37.14
C ALA A 187 19.55 -19.61 -38.14
N LYS A 188 19.25 -18.64 -39.03
CA LYS A 188 20.23 -18.08 -39.98
C LYS A 188 21.21 -17.12 -39.31
N GLY A 189 20.85 -16.58 -38.16
CA GLY A 189 21.64 -15.63 -37.39
C GLY A 189 21.06 -15.44 -35.98
N PRO A 190 21.79 -14.74 -35.10
CA PRO A 190 21.30 -14.44 -33.76
C PRO A 190 20.10 -13.50 -33.79
N LEU A 191 19.15 -13.71 -32.87
CA LEU A 191 18.14 -12.75 -32.48
C LEU A 191 18.80 -11.58 -31.74
N PRO A 192 18.26 -10.35 -31.83
CA PRO A 192 18.74 -9.19 -31.07
C PRO A 192 18.22 -9.25 -29.62
N VAL A 193 18.62 -10.29 -28.90
CA VAL A 193 18.25 -10.58 -27.51
C VAL A 193 19.50 -10.75 -26.66
N ARG A 194 19.31 -10.75 -25.34
CA ARG A 194 20.40 -10.71 -24.36
C ARG A 194 21.38 -11.88 -24.49
N GLY A 195 20.88 -13.08 -24.78
CA GLY A 195 21.70 -14.28 -24.80
C GLY A 195 22.05 -14.81 -23.41
N ALA A 196 22.87 -15.85 -23.36
CA ALA A 196 23.28 -16.47 -22.10
C ALA A 196 24.66 -17.13 -22.15
N PHE A 197 25.30 -17.21 -20.98
CA PHE A 197 26.45 -18.07 -20.75
C PHE A 197 26.00 -19.51 -20.48
N THR A 198 26.79 -20.50 -20.85
CA THR A 198 26.56 -21.89 -20.43
C THR A 198 27.85 -22.69 -20.45
N SER A 199 27.99 -23.67 -19.57
CA SER A 199 29.06 -24.68 -19.62
C SER A 199 28.58 -26.01 -20.21
N GLU A 200 27.29 -26.12 -20.58
CA GLU A 200 26.69 -27.34 -21.09
C GLU A 200 26.67 -27.34 -22.62
N ALA A 201 27.38 -28.28 -23.25
CA ALA A 201 27.52 -28.34 -24.70
C ALA A 201 26.17 -28.50 -25.42
N ALA A 202 25.28 -29.35 -24.87
CA ALA A 202 23.93 -29.55 -25.42
C ALA A 202 23.09 -28.26 -25.38
N THR A 203 23.18 -27.52 -24.28
CA THR A 203 22.53 -26.21 -24.14
C THR A 203 23.13 -25.21 -25.12
N ALA A 204 24.44 -25.15 -25.27
CA ALA A 204 25.10 -24.24 -26.20
C ALA A 204 24.65 -24.50 -27.65
N GLN A 205 24.62 -25.76 -28.07
CA GLN A 205 24.13 -26.17 -29.38
C GLN A 205 22.66 -25.79 -29.59
N GLN A 206 21.81 -26.02 -28.59
CA GLN A 206 20.40 -25.69 -28.66
C GLN A 206 20.17 -24.16 -28.74
N LEU A 207 20.85 -23.35 -27.93
CA LEU A 207 20.75 -21.90 -27.98
C LEU A 207 21.21 -21.36 -29.35
N HIS A 208 22.35 -21.84 -29.84
CA HIS A 208 22.85 -21.52 -31.18
C HIS A 208 21.82 -21.87 -32.27
N ARG A 209 21.26 -23.10 -32.21
CA ARG A 209 20.23 -23.60 -33.13
C ARG A 209 19.02 -22.68 -33.20
N LEU A 210 18.58 -22.17 -32.05
CA LEU A 210 17.40 -21.32 -31.93
C LEU A 210 17.68 -19.84 -32.26
N GLY A 211 18.96 -19.48 -32.44
CA GLY A 211 19.39 -18.12 -32.71
C GLY A 211 19.52 -17.28 -31.44
N ILE A 212 19.66 -17.87 -30.26
CA ILE A 212 19.99 -17.10 -29.06
C ILE A 212 21.51 -16.90 -29.02
N PRO A 213 22.01 -15.66 -28.81
CA PRO A 213 23.43 -15.42 -28.59
C PRO A 213 23.93 -16.27 -27.42
N VAL A 214 25.02 -17.01 -27.64
CA VAL A 214 25.55 -17.93 -26.62
C VAL A 214 27.03 -17.77 -26.41
N TRP A 215 27.42 -17.76 -25.13
CA TRP A 215 28.81 -17.74 -24.69
C TRP A 215 29.11 -19.05 -23.95
N PHE A 216 29.76 -19.98 -24.66
CA PHE A 216 30.06 -21.31 -24.18
C PHE A 216 31.39 -21.34 -23.42
N ILE A 217 31.30 -21.71 -22.14
CA ILE A 217 32.41 -21.88 -21.21
C ILE A 217 32.92 -23.30 -21.37
N GLN A 218 34.16 -23.45 -21.86
CA GLN A 218 34.76 -24.75 -22.13
C GLN A 218 36.28 -24.73 -21.91
N PRO A 219 36.93 -25.88 -21.69
CA PRO A 219 38.39 -25.94 -21.67
C PRO A 219 38.99 -25.49 -23.00
N LEU A 220 40.15 -24.84 -22.95
CA LEU A 220 40.93 -24.57 -24.15
C LEU A 220 41.56 -25.86 -24.66
N THR A 221 41.11 -26.33 -25.82
CA THR A 221 41.62 -27.55 -26.46
C THR A 221 42.31 -27.23 -27.78
N LYS A 222 43.12 -28.17 -28.28
CA LYS A 222 43.78 -28.04 -29.60
C LYS A 222 42.80 -28.18 -30.78
N THR A 223 41.58 -28.63 -30.53
CA THR A 223 40.54 -28.83 -31.57
C THR A 223 39.61 -27.63 -31.73
N LEU A 224 39.73 -26.63 -30.86
CA LEU A 224 38.95 -25.41 -30.90
C LEU A 224 39.39 -24.54 -32.08
N ARG A 225 38.49 -24.37 -33.05
CA ARG A 225 38.69 -23.44 -34.16
C ARG A 225 38.39 -22.02 -33.69
N VAL A 226 39.43 -21.26 -33.39
CA VAL A 226 39.34 -19.85 -32.97
C VAL A 226 39.50 -18.95 -34.19
N VAL A 227 38.47 -18.17 -34.51
CA VAL A 227 38.47 -17.22 -35.63
C VAL A 227 38.96 -15.83 -35.22
N GLY A 228 38.79 -15.47 -33.95
CA GLY A 228 39.27 -14.22 -33.37
C GLY A 228 39.36 -14.33 -31.85
N VAL A 229 40.28 -13.58 -31.26
CA VAL A 229 40.48 -13.51 -29.81
C VAL A 229 40.09 -12.13 -29.32
N VAL A 230 39.27 -12.09 -28.27
CA VAL A 230 38.92 -10.86 -27.57
C VAL A 230 39.71 -10.82 -26.26
N LEU A 231 40.67 -9.90 -26.17
CA LEU A 231 41.54 -9.76 -24.98
C LEU A 231 40.84 -9.03 -23.83
N HIS A 232 39.99 -8.06 -24.16
CA HIS A 232 39.25 -7.26 -23.19
C HIS A 232 37.76 -7.44 -23.43
N PRO A 233 37.06 -8.27 -22.63
CA PRO A 233 35.62 -8.35 -22.72
C PRO A 233 35.00 -6.99 -22.41
N THR A 234 33.80 -6.75 -22.93
CA THR A 234 33.02 -5.55 -22.61
C THR A 234 32.72 -5.56 -21.10
N PRO A 235 33.22 -4.57 -20.34
CA PRO A 235 33.08 -4.58 -18.89
C PRO A 235 31.63 -4.29 -18.49
N ILE A 236 31.18 -4.87 -17.38
CA ILE A 236 29.84 -4.64 -16.82
C ILE A 236 29.61 -3.15 -16.53
N SER A 237 30.66 -2.48 -16.06
CA SER A 237 30.70 -1.04 -15.78
C SER A 237 30.49 -0.13 -16.99
N SER A 238 30.48 -0.68 -18.21
CA SER A 238 30.10 0.07 -19.41
C SER A 238 28.60 0.42 -19.48
N ILE A 239 27.77 -0.27 -18.70
CA ILE A 239 26.30 -0.09 -18.71
C ILE A 239 25.73 0.05 -17.29
N LEU A 240 26.36 -0.58 -16.29
CA LEU A 240 25.81 -0.70 -14.94
C LEU A 240 26.73 -0.06 -13.90
N SER A 241 26.16 0.54 -12.87
CA SER A 241 26.95 1.19 -11.82
C SER A 241 27.63 0.15 -10.91
N ASP A 242 28.92 0.33 -10.64
CA ASP A 242 29.64 -0.42 -9.61
C ASP A 242 29.41 0.17 -8.20
N THR A 243 28.95 1.43 -8.14
CA THR A 243 28.77 2.17 -6.90
C THR A 243 27.59 1.59 -6.12
N LEU A 244 27.82 1.28 -4.83
CA LEU A 244 26.79 0.74 -3.95
C LEU A 244 25.78 1.82 -3.56
N SER A 245 24.48 1.48 -3.56
CA SER A 245 23.44 2.37 -3.04
C SER A 245 23.49 2.52 -1.51
N GLN A 246 22.79 3.50 -0.97
CA GLN A 246 22.42 3.57 0.44
C GLN A 246 20.97 4.10 0.59
N PRO A 247 20.06 3.38 1.27
CA PRO A 247 20.23 2.02 1.82
C PRO A 247 20.34 0.94 0.73
N ARG A 248 20.85 -0.24 1.11
CA ARG A 248 21.07 -1.36 0.19
C ARG A 248 20.01 -2.42 0.40
N LEU A 249 19.45 -2.93 -0.70
CA LEU A 249 18.78 -4.23 -0.70
C LEU A 249 19.82 -5.31 -0.92
N TYR A 250 19.68 -6.43 -0.24
CA TYR A 250 20.57 -7.58 -0.38
C TYR A 250 19.74 -8.84 -0.57
N SER A 251 20.28 -9.85 -1.25
CA SER A 251 19.64 -11.17 -1.43
C SER A 251 19.37 -11.99 -0.14
N GLY A 252 19.37 -11.36 1.04
CA GLY A 252 19.19 -11.97 2.36
C GLY A 252 20.48 -12.33 3.10
N GLY A 253 20.32 -12.75 4.36
CA GLY A 253 21.40 -13.27 5.21
C GLY A 253 21.64 -14.75 4.96
N GLY A 254 22.50 -15.09 4.01
CA GLY A 254 22.89 -16.47 3.72
C GLY A 254 24.34 -16.51 3.25
N ASP A 255 25.26 -16.61 4.20
CA ASP A 255 26.68 -16.76 3.96
C ASP A 255 26.98 -18.22 3.62
N MET A 256 26.66 -18.63 2.39
CA MET A 256 27.15 -19.89 1.81
C MET A 256 27.49 -19.60 0.36
N ALA A 257 28.76 -19.26 0.13
CA ALA A 257 29.37 -19.05 -1.18
C ALA A 257 28.99 -20.21 -2.13
N GLY A 258 28.05 -19.94 -3.05
CA GLY A 258 27.55 -20.91 -4.04
C GLY A 258 26.03 -20.96 -4.15
N VAL A 259 25.29 -21.02 -3.03
CA VAL A 259 23.81 -21.14 -3.05
C VAL A 259 23.14 -19.82 -3.42
N VAL A 260 23.80 -18.69 -3.13
CA VAL A 260 23.31 -17.33 -3.45
C VAL A 260 23.43 -17.00 -4.95
N GLN A 261 24.24 -17.75 -5.71
CA GLN A 261 24.50 -17.45 -7.14
C GLN A 261 23.90 -18.49 -8.09
N HIS A 262 23.09 -19.44 -7.61
CA HIS A 262 22.45 -20.39 -8.49
C HIS A 262 21.51 -19.65 -9.47
N PRO A 263 21.75 -19.70 -10.80
CA PRO A 263 21.05 -18.87 -11.78
C PRO A 263 19.54 -19.09 -11.83
N GLY A 264 19.07 -20.25 -11.38
CA GLY A 264 17.65 -20.56 -11.28
C GLY A 264 16.95 -20.05 -10.01
N ASP A 265 17.68 -19.58 -8.99
CA ASP A 265 17.13 -19.24 -7.67
C ASP A 265 17.31 -17.78 -7.29
N TRP A 266 18.49 -17.22 -7.53
CA TRP A 266 18.79 -15.86 -7.09
C TRP A 266 17.85 -14.79 -7.67
N PRO A 267 17.34 -14.89 -8.93
CA PRO A 267 16.44 -13.87 -9.45
C PRO A 267 15.15 -13.80 -8.64
N PHE A 268 14.59 -14.95 -8.26
CA PHE A 268 13.37 -15.02 -7.45
C PHE A 268 13.60 -14.46 -6.03
N LYS A 269 14.75 -14.77 -5.41
CA LYS A 269 15.10 -14.22 -4.09
C LYS A 269 15.25 -12.70 -4.11
N MET A 270 15.93 -12.16 -5.13
CA MET A 270 16.09 -10.71 -5.29
C MET A 270 14.78 -10.02 -5.64
N GLN A 271 13.92 -10.66 -6.43
CA GLN A 271 12.55 -10.17 -6.67
C GLN A 271 11.75 -10.16 -5.38
N GLU A 272 11.79 -11.23 -4.57
CA GLU A 272 11.10 -11.28 -3.27
C GLU A 272 11.58 -10.18 -2.32
N GLU A 273 12.89 -9.93 -2.25
CA GLU A 273 13.44 -8.83 -1.46
C GLU A 273 12.99 -7.46 -1.98
N ALA A 274 13.04 -7.25 -3.30
CA ALA A 274 12.55 -6.01 -3.91
C ALA A 274 11.05 -5.80 -3.63
N LEU A 275 10.25 -6.87 -3.64
CA LEU A 275 8.84 -6.81 -3.30
C LEU A 275 8.64 -6.36 -1.86
N LYS A 276 9.29 -7.04 -0.90
CA LYS A 276 9.15 -6.72 0.54
C LYS A 276 9.63 -5.32 0.88
N SER A 277 10.76 -4.91 0.31
CA SER A 277 11.46 -3.68 0.72
C SER A 277 11.08 -2.45 -0.10
N LEU A 278 10.59 -2.60 -1.34
CA LEU A 278 10.24 -1.47 -2.21
C LEU A 278 8.74 -1.35 -2.51
N VAL A 279 8.00 -2.46 -2.57
CA VAL A 279 6.63 -2.48 -3.14
C VAL A 279 5.56 -2.76 -2.09
N GLU A 280 5.85 -3.64 -1.13
CA GLU A 280 4.89 -4.10 -0.15
C GLU A 280 4.51 -2.97 0.81
N LEU A 281 3.20 -2.70 0.84
CA LEU A 281 2.54 -1.80 1.77
C LEU A 281 1.28 -2.51 2.26
N ALA A 282 0.93 -2.30 3.52
CA ALA A 282 -0.22 -2.95 4.12
C ALA A 282 -0.97 -1.95 5.00
N LEU A 283 -2.29 -1.97 4.89
CA LEU A 283 -3.15 -1.29 5.85
C LEU A 283 -3.09 -2.10 7.18
N PRO A 284 -2.72 -1.49 8.31
CA PRO A 284 -2.73 -2.18 9.60
C PRO A 284 -4.16 -2.57 9.99
N PRO A 285 -4.36 -3.62 10.79
CA PRO A 285 -5.71 -4.02 11.20
C PRO A 285 -6.34 -2.99 12.13
N LEU A 286 -7.68 -2.89 12.12
CA LEU A 286 -8.39 -2.18 13.17
C LEU A 286 -8.34 -3.01 14.46
N PRO A 287 -7.93 -2.42 15.60
CA PRO A 287 -7.96 -3.11 16.89
C PRO A 287 -9.35 -3.67 17.19
N ARG A 288 -9.38 -4.88 17.76
CA ARG A 288 -10.59 -5.53 18.25
C ARG A 288 -10.45 -5.88 19.71
N ASP A 289 -11.60 -5.94 20.36
CA ASP A 289 -11.69 -6.65 21.61
C ASP A 289 -11.79 -8.14 21.29
N GLU A 290 -10.65 -8.84 21.36
CA GLU A 290 -10.69 -10.29 21.45
C GLU A 290 -11.44 -10.63 22.74
N VAL A 291 -12.64 -11.22 22.61
CA VAL A 291 -13.26 -11.92 23.73
C VAL A 291 -12.35 -13.11 24.01
N THR A 292 -11.42 -12.96 24.95
CA THR A 292 -10.62 -14.07 25.46
C THR A 292 -11.57 -15.10 26.06
N THR A 293 -11.94 -16.11 25.27
CA THR A 293 -12.54 -17.35 25.77
C THR A 293 -11.41 -18.20 26.35
N SER A 294 -10.92 -17.82 27.52
CA SER A 294 -10.19 -18.66 28.49
C SER A 294 -9.60 -17.76 29.58
N ASP A 295 -10.38 -17.54 30.62
CA ASP A 295 -10.02 -18.03 31.94
C ASP A 295 -11.29 -17.99 32.79
N GLU A 296 -11.62 -19.13 33.38
CA GLU A 296 -12.66 -19.23 34.40
C GLU A 296 -12.48 -18.10 35.42
N PRO A 297 -13.57 -17.44 35.87
CA PRO A 297 -13.45 -16.44 36.92
C PRO A 297 -12.86 -17.14 38.15
N ALA A 298 -11.63 -16.75 38.50
CA ALA A 298 -11.00 -17.18 39.75
C ALA A 298 -12.01 -16.96 40.87
N ALA A 299 -12.45 -18.09 41.44
CA ALA A 299 -13.50 -18.14 42.42
C ALA A 299 -13.27 -17.06 43.48
N LYS A 300 -14.34 -16.30 43.77
CA LYS A 300 -14.48 -15.49 44.98
C LYS A 300 -13.88 -16.28 46.14
N ARG A 301 -12.74 -15.83 46.68
CA ARG A 301 -12.29 -16.27 48.01
C ARG A 301 -13.35 -15.81 49.00
N VAL A 302 -14.24 -16.74 49.32
CA VAL A 302 -15.12 -16.71 50.47
C VAL A 302 -14.23 -16.57 51.70
N LYS A 303 -14.29 -15.42 52.36
CA LYS A 303 -13.80 -15.28 53.74
C LYS A 303 -14.76 -16.08 54.61
N LEU A 304 -14.37 -17.30 54.98
CA LEU A 304 -15.02 -18.06 56.03
C LEU A 304 -14.71 -17.39 57.36
N ASN A 305 -15.75 -16.99 58.07
CA ASN A 305 -15.70 -16.62 59.48
C ASN A 305 -15.53 -17.90 60.31
N GLU A 306 -14.47 -17.98 61.10
CA GLU A 306 -14.47 -18.77 62.33
C GLU A 306 -14.27 -17.82 63.51
N SER A 307 -15.36 -17.57 64.21
CA SER A 307 -15.42 -17.11 65.60
C SER A 307 -15.17 -18.32 66.50
N ILE A 308 -14.41 -18.26 67.60
CA ILE A 308 -14.87 -17.86 68.95
C ILE A 308 -13.66 -17.90 69.90
N GLY A 309 -13.59 -16.94 70.84
CA GLY A 309 -12.67 -16.97 71.98
C GLY A 309 -12.68 -15.70 72.84
N SER A 310 -13.75 -15.53 73.63
CA SER A 310 -13.96 -14.67 74.82
C SER A 310 -12.70 -14.48 75.71
N SER A 311 -12.49 -13.44 76.55
CA SER A 311 -13.32 -12.41 77.21
C SER A 311 -12.41 -11.44 78.00
N ASN A 312 -13.00 -10.31 78.44
CA ASN A 312 -12.66 -9.47 79.62
C ASN A 312 -11.44 -8.52 79.53
N THR A 313 -11.42 -7.26 80.02
CA THR A 313 -12.39 -6.29 80.61
C THR A 313 -11.63 -4.94 80.82
N GLN A 314 -12.40 -3.86 81.05
CA GLN A 314 -12.03 -2.53 81.62
C GLN A 314 -11.51 -1.41 80.68
N GLY A 315 -12.26 -0.28 80.65
CA GLY A 315 -11.89 1.02 80.05
C GLY A 315 -11.17 1.95 81.05
N PRO A 316 -11.30 3.30 81.01
CA PRO A 316 -12.05 4.17 80.07
C PRO A 316 -11.34 5.48 79.62
N ALA A 317 -12.07 6.24 78.77
CA ALA A 317 -12.14 7.72 78.66
C ALA A 317 -10.97 8.57 78.09
N SER A 318 -11.20 9.27 76.97
CA SER A 318 -11.59 10.69 76.99
C SER A 318 -11.98 11.18 75.59
N GLY A 319 -13.13 11.87 75.49
CA GLY A 319 -13.66 12.39 74.24
C GLY A 319 -13.20 13.81 73.93
N LYS A 320 -13.30 14.20 72.65
CA LYS A 320 -13.63 15.59 72.28
C LYS A 320 -14.66 15.61 71.16
N SER A 321 -15.66 16.43 71.44
CA SER A 321 -16.91 16.68 70.75
C SER A 321 -16.75 17.43 69.43
N ARG A 322 -17.69 17.14 68.53
CA ARG A 322 -18.17 17.89 67.37
C ARG A 322 -17.90 19.41 67.39
N ARG A 323 -17.51 19.92 66.22
CA ARG A 323 -18.06 21.18 65.70
C ARG A 323 -18.45 21.03 64.24
N THR A 324 -19.76 21.04 64.03
CA THR A 324 -20.50 21.15 62.78
C THR A 324 -20.26 22.51 62.14
N HIS A 325 -19.93 22.56 60.85
CA HIS A 325 -20.26 23.70 60.00
C HIS A 325 -21.27 23.26 58.96
N ARG A 326 -22.50 23.77 59.12
CA ARG A 326 -23.62 23.68 58.20
C ARG A 326 -23.31 24.47 56.92
N GLY A 327 -23.68 23.87 55.79
CA GLY A 327 -24.59 24.49 54.84
C GLY A 327 -24.01 25.46 53.81
N THR A 328 -23.54 24.92 52.70
CA THR A 328 -23.73 25.58 51.39
C THR A 328 -24.78 24.76 50.64
N CYS A 329 -25.92 25.40 50.42
CA CYS A 329 -27.11 24.85 49.79
C CYS A 329 -26.75 24.21 48.44
N ALA A 330 -27.02 22.91 48.30
CA ALA A 330 -26.99 22.23 47.02
C ALA A 330 -28.04 22.89 46.12
N ARG A 331 -27.57 23.67 45.14
CA ARG A 331 -28.39 24.15 44.04
C ARG A 331 -28.92 22.90 43.33
N ALA A 332 -30.25 22.79 43.24
CA ALA A 332 -30.92 21.68 42.57
C ALA A 332 -30.28 21.42 41.19
N PRO A 333 -30.10 20.15 40.78
CA PRO A 333 -29.63 19.85 39.44
C PRO A 333 -30.60 20.48 38.46
N GLN A 334 -30.14 21.45 37.67
CA GLN A 334 -30.86 21.81 36.46
C GLN A 334 -31.02 20.53 35.64
N PRO A 335 -32.15 20.32 34.95
CA PRO A 335 -32.29 19.17 34.07
C PRO A 335 -31.14 19.24 33.06
N SER A 336 -30.17 18.35 33.23
CA SER A 336 -29.10 18.17 32.28
C SER A 336 -29.78 17.87 30.96
N GLN A 337 -29.60 18.74 29.98
CA GLN A 337 -29.99 18.44 28.60
C GLN A 337 -29.54 17.02 28.29
N PRO A 338 -30.39 16.18 27.67
CA PRO A 338 -30.02 14.81 27.37
C PRO A 338 -28.68 14.84 26.63
N ILE A 339 -27.65 14.22 27.21
CA ILE A 339 -26.32 14.17 26.61
C ILE A 339 -26.51 13.44 25.28
N ALA A 340 -26.51 14.22 24.20
CA ALA A 340 -26.75 13.68 22.87
C ALA A 340 -25.66 12.64 22.58
N ALA A 341 -26.04 11.46 22.09
CA ALA A 341 -25.11 10.34 21.90
C ALA A 341 -23.91 10.76 21.02
N HIS A 342 -22.76 10.11 21.22
CA HIS A 342 -21.57 10.46 20.44
C HIS A 342 -21.81 10.13 18.94
N PRO A 343 -21.30 10.94 17.97
CA PRO A 343 -21.52 10.72 16.53
C PRO A 343 -21.04 9.36 15.99
N SER A 344 -20.17 8.67 16.71
CA SER A 344 -19.76 7.28 16.37
C SER A 344 -20.81 6.22 16.72
N LEU A 345 -21.80 6.58 17.55
CA LEU A 345 -22.83 5.68 18.07
C LEU A 345 -24.23 6.04 17.57
N GLN A 346 -24.42 7.26 17.08
CA GLN A 346 -25.68 7.71 16.51
C GLN A 346 -25.40 8.60 15.31
N TYR A 347 -26.02 8.27 14.19
CA TYR A 347 -25.87 9.02 12.95
C TYR A 347 -26.45 10.43 13.09
N ARG A 348 -25.71 11.41 12.56
CA ARG A 348 -26.16 12.79 12.38
C ARG A 348 -25.74 13.24 10.99
N PRO A 349 -26.65 13.85 10.22
CA PRO A 349 -26.29 14.41 8.92
C PRO A 349 -25.15 15.42 9.06
N PRO A 350 -24.06 15.29 8.27
CA PRO A 350 -23.01 16.28 8.24
C PRO A 350 -23.51 17.62 7.70
N THR A 351 -22.81 18.69 8.06
CA THR A 351 -23.17 20.07 7.69
C THR A 351 -22.26 20.65 6.63
N ALA A 352 -21.02 20.17 6.54
CA ALA A 352 -20.02 20.64 5.58
C ALA A 352 -20.04 19.86 4.25
N CYS A 353 -20.55 18.63 4.23
CA CYS A 353 -20.69 17.83 3.01
C CYS A 353 -22.01 17.05 3.02
N ALA A 354 -22.50 16.65 1.84
CA ALA A 354 -23.68 15.79 1.72
C ALA A 354 -23.30 14.31 1.78
N VAL A 355 -24.13 13.49 2.46
CA VAL A 355 -24.05 12.02 2.45
C VAL A 355 -25.17 11.50 1.55
N PRO A 356 -24.91 10.52 0.67
CA PRO A 356 -25.95 9.92 -0.17
C PRO A 356 -27.17 9.45 0.64
N SER A 357 -28.37 9.68 0.10
CA SER A 357 -29.65 9.38 0.77
C SER A 357 -29.75 7.94 1.27
N VAL A 358 -29.39 6.97 0.42
CA VAL A 358 -29.42 5.54 0.77
C VAL A 358 -28.48 5.20 1.95
N TRP A 359 -27.32 5.88 2.04
CA TRP A 359 -26.39 5.72 3.16
C TRP A 359 -26.90 6.38 4.43
N ALA A 360 -27.47 7.59 4.32
CA ALA A 360 -28.07 8.30 5.44
C ALA A 360 -29.24 7.51 6.04
N ASP A 361 -30.11 6.94 5.21
CA ASP A 361 -31.25 6.12 5.63
C ASP A 361 -30.79 4.86 6.38
N ALA A 362 -29.80 4.14 5.82
CA ALA A 362 -29.26 2.93 6.44
C ALA A 362 -28.61 3.20 7.79
N LEU A 363 -27.83 4.29 7.90
CA LEU A 363 -27.19 4.70 9.16
C LEU A 363 -28.20 5.19 10.20
N ALA A 364 -29.23 5.93 9.80
CA ALA A 364 -30.29 6.38 10.68
C ALA A 364 -31.11 5.20 11.23
N ALA A 365 -31.35 4.17 10.40
CA ALA A 365 -32.10 2.98 10.79
C ALA A 365 -31.43 2.14 11.90
N VAL A 366 -30.11 2.27 12.09
CA VAL A 366 -29.39 1.61 13.20
C VAL A 366 -29.81 2.16 14.56
N GLY A 367 -30.22 3.42 14.64
CA GLY A 367 -30.56 4.08 15.90
C GLY A 367 -29.34 4.46 16.74
N VAL A 368 -29.43 4.28 18.07
CA VAL A 368 -28.35 4.59 19.02
C VAL A 368 -27.68 3.29 19.46
N LEU A 369 -26.40 3.14 19.14
CA LEU A 369 -25.58 2.02 19.57
C LEU A 369 -25.19 2.11 21.06
N PRO A 370 -25.02 0.97 21.74
CA PRO A 370 -24.44 0.95 23.09
C PRO A 370 -22.99 1.46 23.07
N ALA A 371 -22.48 1.83 24.25
CA ALA A 371 -21.08 2.17 24.37
C ALA A 371 -20.20 0.97 23.98
N PRO A 372 -19.19 1.15 23.11
CA PRO A 372 -18.36 0.05 22.65
C PRO A 372 -17.45 -0.46 23.79
N PRO A 373 -17.05 -1.74 23.74
CA PRO A 373 -16.18 -2.35 24.75
C PRO A 373 -14.81 -1.67 24.85
N SER A 374 -14.29 -1.16 23.73
CA SER A 374 -13.09 -0.33 23.65
C SER A 374 -13.32 0.98 22.92
N ALA A 375 -12.39 1.92 23.09
CA ALA A 375 -12.44 3.21 22.41
C ALA A 375 -12.29 3.02 20.89
N ALA A 376 -13.29 3.50 20.14
CA ALA A 376 -13.28 3.48 18.69
C ALA A 376 -12.01 4.12 18.08
N THR A 377 -11.46 3.45 17.08
CA THR A 377 -10.29 3.89 16.31
C THR A 377 -10.65 4.15 14.85
N TYR A 378 -9.87 5.04 14.23
CA TYR A 378 -10.06 5.52 12.88
C TYR A 378 -8.71 5.63 12.17
N TYR A 379 -8.68 5.24 10.89
CA TYR A 379 -7.51 5.33 10.01
C TYR A 379 -7.16 6.78 9.67
N TRP A 380 -8.17 7.64 9.61
CA TRP A 380 -8.09 9.05 9.26
C TRP A 380 -8.84 9.88 10.30
N PRO A 381 -8.61 11.20 10.45
CA PRO A 381 -9.44 12.02 11.35
C PRO A 381 -10.94 11.78 11.10
N PRO A 382 -11.73 11.48 12.15
CA PRO A 382 -13.16 11.27 11.98
C PRO A 382 -13.82 12.54 11.42
N PRO A 383 -14.71 12.47 10.41
CA PRO A 383 -15.26 13.67 9.76
C PRO A 383 -15.92 14.66 10.71
N PHE A 384 -16.64 14.15 11.72
CA PHE A 384 -17.29 14.97 12.74
C PHE A 384 -16.30 15.83 13.58
N SER A 385 -15.00 15.53 13.54
CA SER A 385 -13.96 16.37 14.17
C SER A 385 -13.87 17.75 13.52
N PHE A 386 -14.21 17.86 12.23
CA PHE A 386 -14.17 19.10 11.45
C PHE A 386 -15.48 19.90 11.50
N GLU A 387 -16.52 19.37 12.16
CA GLU A 387 -17.82 20.02 12.23
C GLU A 387 -18.19 20.38 13.68
N ASN A 388 -17.97 19.44 14.61
CA ASN A 388 -18.45 19.55 15.99
C ASN A 388 -17.41 20.15 16.96
N GLY A 389 -16.34 20.77 16.46
CA GLY A 389 -15.24 21.32 17.26
C GLY A 389 -15.51 22.71 17.86
N GLY A 390 -16.66 23.33 17.58
CA GLY A 390 -16.96 24.72 17.97
C GLY A 390 -15.92 25.71 17.46
N ALA A 391 -15.47 26.64 18.32
CA ALA A 391 -14.44 27.63 17.97
C ALA A 391 -13.07 27.03 17.57
N LYS A 392 -12.85 25.72 17.75
CA LYS A 392 -11.58 25.04 17.42
C LYS A 392 -11.55 24.47 16.01
N VAL A 393 -12.68 24.44 15.30
CA VAL A 393 -12.78 23.82 13.96
C VAL A 393 -11.79 24.43 12.98
N ALA A 394 -11.67 25.75 12.95
CA ALA A 394 -10.73 26.43 12.04
C ALA A 394 -9.28 25.96 12.27
N ARG A 395 -8.85 25.84 13.53
CA ARG A 395 -7.53 25.30 13.88
C ARG A 395 -7.38 23.83 13.45
N TYR A 396 -8.40 23.00 13.66
CA TYR A 396 -8.33 21.58 13.29
C TYR A 396 -8.20 21.39 11.78
N ILE A 397 -8.96 22.15 10.99
CA ILE A 397 -8.87 22.09 9.52
C ILE A 397 -7.52 22.65 9.06
N HIS A 398 -7.10 23.80 9.59
CA HIS A 398 -5.81 24.41 9.23
C HIS A 398 -4.63 23.47 9.53
N ASN A 399 -4.60 22.89 10.73
CA ASN A 399 -3.56 21.95 11.11
C ASN A 399 -3.68 20.60 10.37
N TYR A 400 -4.90 20.16 10.06
CA TYR A 400 -5.11 18.97 9.23
C TYR A 400 -4.42 19.11 7.88
N VAL A 401 -4.60 20.24 7.19
CA VAL A 401 -3.94 20.50 5.91
C VAL A 401 -2.42 20.42 6.05
N ARG A 402 -1.85 21.00 7.12
CA ARG A 402 -0.40 20.93 7.41
C ARG A 402 0.12 19.51 7.58
N ILE A 403 -0.63 18.65 8.28
CA ILE A 403 -0.17 17.28 8.64
C ILE A 403 -0.67 16.21 7.67
N ARG A 404 -1.47 16.58 6.69
CA ARG A 404 -2.16 15.69 5.74
C ARG A 404 -1.19 14.72 5.10
N GLY A 405 -0.09 15.21 4.52
CA GLY A 405 0.89 14.37 3.83
C GLY A 405 1.52 13.31 4.73
N PHE A 406 1.83 13.66 5.98
CA PHE A 406 2.37 12.68 6.94
C PHE A 406 1.34 11.61 7.29
N CYS A 407 0.07 12.02 7.47
CA CYS A 407 -1.02 11.07 7.69
C CYS A 407 -1.16 10.11 6.50
N GLN A 408 -1.02 10.59 5.25
CA GLN A 408 -1.07 9.73 4.06
C GLN A 408 0.07 8.72 4.06
N GLN A 409 1.30 9.20 4.31
CA GLN A 409 2.49 8.34 4.33
C GLN A 409 2.37 7.26 5.41
N ARG A 410 2.03 7.63 6.66
CA ARG A 410 1.97 6.66 7.75
C ARG A 410 0.90 5.60 7.54
N LEU A 411 -0.22 5.92 6.87
CA LEU A 411 -1.34 5.00 6.74
C LEU A 411 -0.96 3.69 6.05
N LEU A 412 0.01 3.75 5.15
CA LEU A 412 0.48 2.62 4.35
C LEU A 412 1.89 2.16 4.73
N ASP A 413 2.68 3.02 5.37
CA ASP A 413 4.05 2.71 5.80
C ASP A 413 4.10 2.29 7.29
N PRO A 414 4.25 0.98 7.57
CA PRO A 414 4.27 0.48 8.94
C PRO A 414 5.45 1.02 9.76
N SER A 415 6.53 1.49 9.13
CA SER A 415 7.69 2.06 9.84
C SER A 415 7.41 3.42 10.47
N LEU A 416 6.31 4.09 10.06
CA LEU A 416 5.95 5.44 10.51
C LEU A 416 4.78 5.45 11.52
N GLY A 417 4.52 4.33 12.18
CA GLY A 417 3.45 4.23 13.18
C GLY A 417 2.07 4.22 12.53
N ALA A 418 1.84 3.28 11.62
CA ALA A 418 0.62 3.17 10.82
C ALA A 418 -0.68 2.93 11.62
N SER A 419 -0.57 2.57 12.90
CA SER A 419 -1.71 2.18 13.74
C SER A 419 -2.86 3.21 13.71
N PRO A 420 -4.12 2.76 13.57
CA PRO A 420 -5.29 3.62 13.67
C PRO A 420 -5.34 4.35 15.02
N LEU A 421 -5.79 5.61 15.01
CA LEU A 421 -5.86 6.42 16.22
C LEU A 421 -7.28 6.50 16.78
N ARG A 422 -7.37 6.60 18.10
CA ARG A 422 -8.59 6.90 18.84
C ARG A 422 -9.01 8.34 18.62
N ILE A 423 -10.29 8.64 18.87
CA ILE A 423 -10.84 10.00 18.74
C ILE A 423 -10.06 11.03 19.58
N ALA A 424 -9.64 10.67 20.79
CA ALA A 424 -8.86 11.56 21.65
C ALA A 424 -7.46 11.85 21.08
N GLU A 425 -6.82 10.84 20.50
CA GLU A 425 -5.50 10.95 19.86
C GLU A 425 -5.57 11.80 18.59
N TRP A 426 -6.62 11.62 17.78
CA TRP A 426 -6.88 12.50 16.64
C TRP A 426 -7.10 13.94 17.04
N ARG A 427 -7.81 14.21 18.15
CA ARG A 427 -7.95 15.57 18.66
C ARG A 427 -6.63 16.18 19.10
N ASP A 428 -5.76 15.41 19.75
CA ASP A 428 -4.42 15.88 20.14
C ASP A 428 -3.56 16.15 18.89
N ALA A 429 -3.62 15.27 17.89
CA ALA A 429 -2.94 15.45 16.60
C ALA A 429 -3.43 16.72 15.87
N LEU A 430 -4.75 16.92 15.77
CA LEU A 430 -5.36 18.09 15.11
C LEU A 430 -5.16 19.38 15.90
N TRP A 431 -5.04 19.31 17.23
CA TRP A 431 -4.68 20.48 18.04
C TRP A 431 -3.28 20.97 17.69
N GLY A 432 -2.33 20.08 17.43
CA GLY A 432 -1.04 20.45 16.86
C GLY A 432 0.00 20.92 17.88
N ASP A 433 -0.14 20.60 19.16
CA ASP A 433 0.95 20.77 20.12
C ASP A 433 1.82 19.52 20.13
N TYR A 434 3.00 19.58 19.50
CA TYR A 434 3.93 18.46 19.34
C TYR A 434 5.16 18.56 20.24
N ASN A 435 5.16 19.50 21.20
CA ASN A 435 6.29 19.67 22.11
C ASN A 435 6.37 18.50 23.11
N VAL A 436 7.40 17.68 23.01
CA VAL A 436 7.62 16.57 23.94
C VAL A 436 8.08 17.12 25.29
N HIS A 437 7.40 16.75 26.37
CA HIS A 437 7.82 17.11 27.72
C HIS A 437 8.32 15.86 28.43
N GLU A 438 9.47 15.95 29.11
CA GLU A 438 9.89 14.94 30.06
C GLU A 438 9.01 15.04 31.31
N LEU A 439 8.55 13.90 31.80
CA LEU A 439 7.70 13.86 32.99
C LEU A 439 8.58 14.11 34.21
N ASP A 440 8.76 15.38 34.59
CA ASP A 440 9.43 15.72 35.85
C ASP A 440 8.65 15.13 37.03
N GLY A 441 9.36 14.35 37.85
CA GLY A 441 8.84 13.59 38.99
C GLY A 441 8.41 14.46 40.18
N SER A 442 7.57 15.47 39.95
CA SER A 442 7.09 16.37 40.99
C SER A 442 6.01 15.71 41.88
N SER A 443 6.09 16.06 43.17
CA SER A 443 5.76 15.27 44.36
C SER A 443 4.27 15.16 44.75
N ALA A 444 3.36 15.24 43.78
CA ALA A 444 1.94 14.90 43.97
C ALA A 444 1.50 13.95 42.85
N GLY A 445 1.57 12.64 43.13
CA GLY A 445 1.36 11.60 42.14
C GLY A 445 0.01 11.75 41.41
N PRO A 446 -0.03 11.91 40.07
CA PRO A 446 -1.27 11.94 39.33
C PRO A 446 -2.02 10.62 39.49
N THR A 447 -3.35 10.67 39.42
CA THR A 447 -4.17 9.45 39.36
C THR A 447 -3.75 8.60 38.15
N LYS A 448 -3.88 7.27 38.26
CA LYS A 448 -3.52 6.32 37.19
C LYS A 448 -4.07 6.74 35.81
N GLN A 449 -5.34 7.14 35.77
CA GLN A 449 -6.02 7.61 34.56
C GLN A 449 -5.41 8.91 33.97
N LYS A 450 -4.97 9.85 34.83
CA LYS A 450 -4.34 11.09 34.38
C LYS A 450 -2.95 10.80 33.80
N LYS A 451 -2.21 9.87 34.41
CA LYS A 451 -0.91 9.40 33.92
C LYS A 451 -1.04 8.71 32.56
N GLU A 452 -1.98 7.77 32.42
CA GLU A 452 -2.28 7.08 31.14
C GLU A 452 -2.65 8.07 30.03
N ARG A 453 -3.50 9.07 30.34
CA ARG A 453 -3.86 10.12 29.40
C ARG A 453 -2.65 10.96 28.98
N GLN A 454 -1.78 11.31 29.92
CA GLN A 454 -0.54 12.04 29.64
C GLN A 454 0.41 11.22 28.76
N GLU A 455 0.55 9.91 29.02
CA GLU A 455 1.37 9.01 28.22
C GLU A 455 0.87 8.90 26.78
N ILE A 456 -0.44 8.72 26.58
CA ILE A 456 -1.08 8.71 25.25
C ILE A 456 -0.79 10.02 24.51
N GLN A 457 -0.98 11.16 25.18
CA GLN A 457 -0.69 12.46 24.58
C GLN A 457 0.79 12.60 24.19
N GLN A 458 1.72 12.19 25.06
CA GLN A 458 3.16 12.21 24.75
C GLN A 458 3.52 11.28 23.58
N ASN A 459 2.83 10.15 23.41
CA ASN A 459 3.03 9.27 22.26
C ASN A 459 2.62 9.95 20.95
N ILE A 460 1.48 10.63 20.91
CA ILE A 460 1.06 11.43 19.74
C ILE A 460 2.05 12.56 19.45
N ARG A 461 2.53 13.25 20.49
CA ARG A 461 3.55 14.29 20.32
C ARG A 461 4.84 13.75 19.73
N ARG A 462 5.34 12.61 20.21
CA ARG A 462 6.54 11.95 19.66
C ARG A 462 6.30 11.48 18.22
N LEU A 463 5.12 10.97 17.90
CA LEU A 463 4.78 10.53 16.55
C LEU A 463 4.88 11.69 15.54
N PHE A 464 4.25 12.82 15.83
CA PHE A 464 4.28 13.96 14.90
C PHE A 464 5.60 14.76 14.95
N SER A 465 6.26 14.89 16.11
CA SER A 465 7.53 15.63 16.19
C SER A 465 8.75 14.81 15.78
N ARG A 466 8.95 13.60 16.33
CA ARG A 466 10.18 12.82 16.13
C ARG A 466 10.13 11.96 14.87
N THR A 467 8.99 11.31 14.60
CA THR A 467 8.86 10.46 13.41
C THR A 467 8.66 11.29 12.15
N ALA A 468 7.79 12.31 12.20
CA ALA A 468 7.54 13.18 11.05
C ALA A 468 8.47 14.40 10.97
N GLY A 469 9.10 14.83 12.07
CA GLY A 469 9.85 16.09 12.05
C GLY A 469 8.96 17.34 11.98
N LEU A 470 7.66 17.22 12.26
CA LEU A 470 6.70 18.33 12.16
C LEU A 470 6.82 19.28 13.35
N ALA A 471 6.85 20.58 13.06
CA ALA A 471 6.78 21.63 14.07
C ALA A 471 5.36 21.77 14.65
N SER A 472 5.29 22.11 15.94
CA SER A 472 4.04 22.48 16.61
C SER A 472 3.31 23.59 15.84
N TYR A 473 1.99 23.49 15.78
CA TYR A 473 1.09 24.40 15.09
C TYR A 473 1.33 25.86 15.46
N ARG A 474 1.37 26.71 14.44
CA ARG A 474 1.32 28.16 14.57
C ARG A 474 0.22 28.74 13.66
N PRO A 475 -0.54 29.74 14.13
CA PRO A 475 -1.66 30.29 13.37
C PRO A 475 -1.22 31.09 12.13
N ASP A 476 0.01 31.56 12.11
CA ASP A 476 0.68 32.29 11.03
C ASP A 476 1.31 31.39 9.96
N ASP A 477 1.35 30.07 10.19
CA ASP A 477 1.79 29.12 9.16
C ASP A 477 0.79 29.10 7.99
N THR A 478 1.27 28.76 6.80
CA THR A 478 0.43 28.48 5.63
C THR A 478 0.69 27.07 5.12
N ALA A 479 -0.31 26.42 4.54
CA ALA A 479 -0.16 25.09 3.95
C ALA A 479 -0.84 24.98 2.59
N VAL A 480 -0.33 24.11 1.72
CA VAL A 480 -0.91 23.90 0.38
C VAL A 480 -1.97 22.80 0.44
N PHE A 481 -3.16 23.08 -0.05
CA PHE A 481 -4.25 22.13 -0.23
C PHE A 481 -4.88 22.30 -1.60
N ASN A 482 -4.91 21.24 -2.41
CA ASN A 482 -5.47 21.28 -3.76
C ASN A 482 -4.95 22.48 -4.58
N GLU A 483 -3.63 22.65 -4.65
CA GLU A 483 -2.92 23.75 -5.34
C GLU A 483 -3.18 25.16 -4.80
N LYS A 484 -4.01 25.30 -3.76
CA LYS A 484 -4.31 26.58 -3.08
C LYS A 484 -3.47 26.68 -1.81
N THR A 485 -2.90 27.85 -1.57
CA THR A 485 -2.26 28.15 -0.27
C THR A 485 -3.36 28.56 0.71
N ILE A 486 -3.47 27.81 1.80
CA ILE A 486 -4.50 27.97 2.84
C ILE A 486 -3.82 28.50 4.10
N ASP A 487 -4.28 29.68 4.54
CA ASP A 487 -4.01 30.23 5.86
C ASP A 487 -5.22 29.98 6.79
N LEU A 488 -5.16 30.50 8.02
CA LEU A 488 -6.22 30.28 9.01
C LEU A 488 -7.57 30.90 8.59
N ASP A 489 -7.57 32.00 7.87
CA ASP A 489 -8.79 32.68 7.42
C ASP A 489 -9.42 31.96 6.22
N GLY A 490 -8.59 31.47 5.29
CA GLY A 490 -8.99 30.69 4.12
C GLY A 490 -9.70 29.37 4.47
N VAL A 491 -9.48 28.84 5.68
CA VAL A 491 -10.23 27.69 6.20
C VAL A 491 -11.72 27.97 6.39
N ASN A 492 -12.14 29.23 6.50
CA ASN A 492 -13.56 29.57 6.60
C ASN A 492 -14.29 29.51 5.25
N ASP A 493 -13.57 29.34 4.14
CA ASP A 493 -14.17 29.09 2.84
C ASP A 493 -15.02 27.81 2.90
N PRO A 494 -16.35 27.88 2.62
CA PRO A 494 -17.22 26.70 2.63
C PRO A 494 -16.74 25.60 1.68
N VAL A 495 -16.07 25.95 0.58
CA VAL A 495 -15.50 24.99 -0.37
C VAL A 495 -14.39 24.19 0.28
N VAL A 496 -13.43 24.85 0.94
CA VAL A 496 -12.31 24.19 1.64
C VAL A 496 -12.84 23.26 2.73
N ARG A 497 -13.83 23.72 3.51
CA ARG A 497 -14.46 22.92 4.57
C ARG A 497 -15.15 21.68 4.01
N ALA A 498 -15.87 21.83 2.90
CA ALA A 498 -16.53 20.73 2.23
C ALA A 498 -15.53 19.71 1.67
N GLN A 499 -14.43 20.18 1.05
CA GLN A 499 -13.36 19.33 0.54
C GLN A 499 -12.67 18.52 1.64
N VAL A 500 -12.35 19.16 2.78
CA VAL A 500 -11.71 18.48 3.92
C VAL A 500 -12.64 17.46 4.56
N ALA A 501 -13.92 17.82 4.78
CA ALA A 501 -14.91 16.89 5.30
C ALA A 501 -15.12 15.70 4.34
N TRP A 502 -15.26 15.97 3.04
CA TRP A 502 -15.42 14.95 2.01
C TRP A 502 -14.22 13.99 1.96
N GLU A 503 -12.99 14.51 1.96
CA GLU A 503 -11.80 13.66 1.97
C GLU A 503 -11.74 12.78 3.22
N ALA A 504 -12.09 13.32 4.38
CA ALA A 504 -12.13 12.56 5.62
C ALA A 504 -13.16 11.43 5.61
N HIS A 505 -14.31 11.66 4.95
CA HIS A 505 -15.30 10.63 4.71
C HIS A 505 -14.75 9.53 3.79
N GLU A 506 -14.23 9.93 2.63
CA GLU A 506 -13.73 9.01 1.61
C GLU A 506 -12.57 8.13 2.09
N VAL A 507 -11.54 8.73 2.71
CA VAL A 507 -10.37 7.95 3.14
C VAL A 507 -10.75 6.96 4.24
N ASN A 508 -11.55 7.37 5.23
CA ASN A 508 -12.04 6.44 6.25
C ASN A 508 -12.89 5.32 5.64
N TRP A 509 -13.87 5.65 4.80
CA TRP A 509 -14.75 4.67 4.18
C TRP A 509 -13.99 3.63 3.35
N ARG A 510 -13.03 4.07 2.52
CA ARG A 510 -12.19 3.17 1.69
C ARG A 510 -11.35 2.22 2.56
N CYS A 511 -10.75 2.74 3.63
CA CYS A 511 -9.97 1.93 4.57
C CYS A 511 -10.85 0.95 5.35
N GLU A 512 -12.02 1.40 5.81
CA GLU A 512 -12.99 0.61 6.55
C GLU A 512 -13.58 -0.53 5.69
N LEU A 513 -13.89 -0.26 4.42
CA LEU A 513 -14.35 -1.27 3.47
C LEU A 513 -13.26 -2.31 3.19
N ARG A 514 -12.01 -1.88 2.96
CA ARG A 514 -10.87 -2.79 2.78
C ARG A 514 -10.61 -3.65 4.01
N GLU A 515 -10.65 -3.08 5.20
CA GLU A 515 -10.44 -3.82 6.45
C GLU A 515 -11.57 -4.81 6.74
N LEU A 516 -12.83 -4.39 6.53
CA LEU A 516 -13.97 -5.29 6.70
C LEU A 516 -13.89 -6.46 5.71
N ASP A 517 -13.57 -6.18 4.45
CA ASP A 517 -13.37 -7.24 3.44
C ASP A 517 -12.24 -8.21 3.84
N ALA A 518 -11.11 -7.67 4.27
CA ALA A 518 -9.94 -8.46 4.64
C ALA A 518 -10.22 -9.37 5.83
N LEU A 519 -11.01 -8.90 6.79
CA LEU A 519 -11.51 -9.74 7.88
C LEU A 519 -12.42 -10.85 7.35
N LEU A 520 -13.51 -10.50 6.68
CA LEU A 520 -14.57 -11.45 6.36
C LEU A 520 -14.10 -12.56 5.42
N THR A 521 -13.08 -12.27 4.61
CA THR A 521 -12.47 -13.23 3.68
C THR A 521 -11.23 -13.92 4.23
N GLY A 522 -10.66 -13.44 5.34
CA GLY A 522 -9.36 -13.88 5.85
C GLY A 522 -8.19 -13.55 4.90
N SER A 523 -8.32 -12.55 4.04
CA SER A 523 -7.34 -12.28 2.98
C SER A 523 -5.99 -11.75 3.46
N ARG A 524 -5.89 -11.36 4.74
CA ARG A 524 -4.62 -11.01 5.38
C ARG A 524 -3.62 -12.17 5.40
N GLU A 525 -4.11 -13.40 5.51
CA GLU A 525 -3.31 -14.62 5.54
C GLU A 525 -3.04 -15.22 4.15
N TRP A 526 -3.53 -14.58 3.08
CA TRP A 526 -3.29 -15.04 1.72
C TRP A 526 -1.87 -14.73 1.27
N THR A 527 -1.44 -15.39 0.20
CA THR A 527 -0.19 -15.01 -0.49
C THR A 527 -0.27 -13.56 -0.95
N VAL A 528 0.87 -12.87 -0.98
CA VAL A 528 0.98 -11.44 -1.32
C VAL A 528 0.22 -11.10 -2.62
N LEU A 529 0.37 -11.93 -3.65
CA LEU A 529 -0.30 -11.73 -4.93
C LEU A 529 -1.83 -11.87 -4.82
N ALA A 530 -2.32 -12.94 -4.19
CA ALA A 530 -3.76 -13.16 -4.04
C ALA A 530 -4.41 -12.05 -3.18
N ARG A 531 -3.67 -11.57 -2.16
CA ARG A 531 -4.07 -10.40 -1.38
C ARG A 531 -4.16 -9.15 -2.26
N TRP A 532 -3.15 -8.83 -3.06
CA TRP A 532 -3.19 -7.68 -3.96
C TRP A 532 -4.30 -7.76 -5.01
N GLU A 533 -4.56 -8.93 -5.60
CA GLU A 533 -5.68 -9.13 -6.51
C GLU A 533 -7.02 -8.81 -5.82
N ARG A 534 -7.18 -9.22 -4.56
CA ARG A 534 -8.39 -8.90 -3.78
C ARG A 534 -8.47 -7.42 -3.45
N GLU A 535 -7.40 -6.82 -2.97
CA GLU A 535 -7.37 -5.39 -2.63
C GLU A 535 -7.64 -4.50 -3.85
N THR A 536 -7.12 -4.88 -5.03
CA THR A 536 -7.45 -4.24 -6.31
C THR A 536 -8.91 -4.45 -6.68
N SER A 537 -9.49 -5.62 -6.42
CA SER A 537 -10.93 -5.82 -6.60
C SER A 537 -11.77 -4.95 -5.67
N VAL A 538 -11.30 -4.66 -4.45
CA VAL A 538 -11.99 -3.77 -3.51
C VAL A 538 -11.85 -2.30 -3.95
N SER A 539 -10.67 -1.88 -4.42
CA SER A 539 -10.46 -0.50 -4.88
C SER A 539 -11.30 -0.14 -6.11
N ARG A 540 -11.70 -1.14 -6.90
CA ARG A 540 -12.65 -0.97 -8.02
C ARG A 540 -14.01 -0.41 -7.62
N VAL A 541 -14.37 -0.44 -6.35
CA VAL A 541 -15.59 0.22 -5.86
C VAL A 541 -15.50 1.74 -6.01
N TRP A 542 -14.32 2.34 -5.83
CA TRP A 542 -14.15 3.80 -5.85
C TRP A 542 -13.23 4.31 -6.96
N GLU A 543 -12.46 3.46 -7.65
CA GLU A 543 -11.54 3.89 -8.71
C GLU A 543 -11.40 2.83 -9.80
N SER A 544 -11.42 3.21 -11.08
CA SER A 544 -11.37 2.24 -12.21
C SER A 544 -9.97 1.78 -12.59
N ASP A 545 -8.94 2.52 -12.17
CA ASP A 545 -7.55 2.28 -12.54
C ASP A 545 -6.69 2.16 -11.27
N GLY A 546 -5.71 1.27 -11.31
CA GLY A 546 -4.76 1.04 -10.23
C GLY A 546 -5.13 -0.07 -9.25
N THR A 547 -4.52 -0.01 -8.08
CA THR A 547 -4.39 -1.12 -7.11
C THR A 547 -5.04 -0.79 -5.78
N GLY A 548 -4.96 -1.72 -4.83
CA GLY A 548 -5.38 -1.54 -3.43
C GLY A 548 -4.70 -0.40 -2.66
N LEU A 549 -3.65 0.23 -3.23
CA LEU A 549 -2.96 1.37 -2.63
C LEU A 549 -3.72 2.69 -2.78
N ARG A 550 -4.73 2.76 -3.65
CA ARG A 550 -5.44 4.01 -3.95
C ARG A 550 -6.52 4.34 -2.93
N LEU A 551 -6.11 4.55 -1.69
CA LEU A 551 -6.99 4.92 -0.59
C LEU A 551 -7.28 6.43 -0.55
N PHE A 552 -6.41 7.24 -1.17
CA PHE A 552 -6.52 8.70 -1.13
C PHE A 552 -7.15 9.26 -2.41
N PRO A 553 -8.12 10.17 -2.31
CA PRO A 553 -8.57 10.95 -3.45
C PRO A 553 -7.42 11.76 -4.07
N ARG A 554 -7.28 11.69 -5.40
CA ARG A 554 -6.37 12.54 -6.16
C ARG A 554 -7.14 13.75 -6.67
N TRP A 555 -6.97 14.89 -6.01
CA TRP A 555 -7.52 16.15 -6.48
C TRP A 555 -7.00 16.49 -7.90
N GLY A 556 -7.85 17.06 -8.74
CA GLY A 556 -7.56 17.37 -10.16
C GLY A 556 -8.57 16.75 -11.14
N GLY A 557 -8.57 17.17 -12.40
CA GLY A 557 -9.66 16.92 -13.37
C GLY A 557 -10.09 15.46 -13.58
N SER A 558 -9.24 14.48 -13.24
CA SER A 558 -9.61 13.07 -13.27
C SER A 558 -10.51 12.61 -12.12
N LEU A 559 -10.58 13.35 -11.00
CA LEU A 559 -11.32 12.94 -9.80
C LEU A 559 -12.81 12.75 -10.07
N GLN A 560 -13.46 13.73 -10.71
CA GLN A 560 -14.89 13.68 -11.06
C GLN A 560 -15.24 12.49 -11.96
N VAL A 561 -14.30 12.06 -12.81
CA VAL A 561 -14.50 10.98 -13.77
C VAL A 561 -14.25 9.62 -13.12
N LEU A 562 -13.24 9.52 -12.26
CA LEU A 562 -12.75 8.24 -11.75
C LEU A 562 -13.37 7.84 -10.40
N CYS A 563 -13.87 8.79 -9.60
CA CYS A 563 -14.39 8.51 -8.27
C CYS A 563 -15.70 7.69 -8.32
N GLY A 564 -15.88 6.83 -7.30
CA GLY A 564 -17.13 6.13 -7.06
C GLY A 564 -18.30 7.12 -6.91
N LYS A 565 -19.48 6.73 -7.39
CA LYS A 565 -20.71 7.54 -7.36
C LYS A 565 -21.80 6.77 -6.63
N TRP A 566 -22.51 7.49 -5.78
CA TRP A 566 -23.54 6.95 -4.89
C TRP A 566 -24.88 7.68 -5.05
N ARG A 567 -25.25 8.04 -6.28
CA ARG A 567 -26.57 8.58 -6.63
C ARG A 567 -27.61 7.47 -6.73
N ALA A 568 -28.83 7.73 -6.25
CA ALA A 568 -29.95 6.79 -6.30
C ALA A 568 -31.19 7.43 -6.95
N PRO A 569 -32.09 6.68 -7.59
CA PRO A 569 -33.37 7.22 -8.06
C PRO A 569 -34.16 7.89 -6.92
N PRO A 570 -34.82 9.04 -7.17
CA PRO A 570 -35.05 9.69 -8.46
C PRO A 570 -33.99 10.74 -8.86
N GLU A 571 -32.80 10.73 -8.26
CA GLU A 571 -31.73 11.69 -8.61
C GLU A 571 -31.32 11.57 -10.08
N GLN A 572 -31.00 12.71 -10.72
CA GLN A 572 -30.52 12.70 -12.09
C GLN A 572 -29.17 11.98 -12.21
N HIS A 573 -29.02 11.21 -13.29
CA HIS A 573 -27.82 10.45 -13.60
C HIS A 573 -27.44 9.39 -12.54
N TRP A 574 -28.43 8.82 -11.86
CA TRP A 574 -28.23 7.73 -10.90
C TRP A 574 -27.55 6.51 -11.55
N GLU A 575 -27.72 6.33 -12.85
CA GLU A 575 -27.11 5.26 -13.66
C GLU A 575 -25.58 5.29 -13.59
N GLN A 576 -24.98 6.45 -13.32
CA GLN A 576 -23.53 6.59 -13.14
C GLN A 576 -23.01 5.85 -11.90
N SER A 577 -23.90 5.53 -10.94
CA SER A 577 -23.60 4.68 -9.78
C SER A 577 -23.57 3.18 -10.12
N GLY A 578 -24.04 2.80 -11.32
CA GLY A 578 -24.10 1.41 -11.81
C GLY A 578 -22.83 0.62 -11.59
N ARG A 579 -21.71 1.17 -12.03
CA ARG A 579 -20.38 0.59 -11.86
C ARG A 579 -20.00 0.43 -10.38
N THR A 580 -20.22 1.49 -9.58
CA THR A 580 -19.87 1.51 -8.15
C THR A 580 -20.62 0.42 -7.41
N LEU A 581 -21.94 0.32 -7.63
CA LEU A 581 -22.78 -0.70 -7.02
C LEU A 581 -22.41 -2.11 -7.50
N SER A 582 -22.15 -2.28 -8.80
CA SER A 582 -21.71 -3.55 -9.38
C SER A 582 -20.44 -4.09 -8.69
N GLU A 583 -19.41 -3.25 -8.57
CA GLU A 583 -18.15 -3.62 -7.90
C GLU A 583 -18.36 -3.84 -6.40
N PHE A 584 -19.21 -3.04 -5.75
CA PHE A 584 -19.53 -3.20 -4.33
C PHE A 584 -20.20 -4.54 -4.05
N VAL A 585 -21.18 -4.94 -4.86
CA VAL A 585 -21.82 -6.26 -4.78
C VAL A 585 -20.82 -7.37 -5.09
N ARG A 586 -19.94 -7.20 -6.09
CA ARG A 586 -18.88 -8.18 -6.40
C ARG A 586 -17.94 -8.43 -5.22
N VAL A 587 -17.60 -7.39 -4.46
CA VAL A 587 -16.82 -7.54 -3.21
C VAL A 587 -17.63 -8.36 -2.19
N MET A 588 -18.88 -7.99 -1.95
CA MET A 588 -19.76 -8.64 -0.96
C MET A 588 -20.11 -10.09 -1.30
N GLN A 589 -20.00 -10.53 -2.56
CA GLN A 589 -20.27 -11.92 -2.94
C GLN A 589 -19.46 -12.96 -2.14
N ARG A 590 -18.30 -12.58 -1.59
CA ARG A 590 -17.48 -13.46 -0.74
C ARG A 590 -17.74 -13.33 0.75
N TRP A 591 -18.66 -12.44 1.15
CA TRP A 591 -18.95 -12.17 2.55
C TRP A 591 -19.98 -13.18 3.10
N PRO A 592 -19.83 -13.62 4.36
CA PRO A 592 -20.80 -14.50 4.98
C PRO A 592 -22.15 -13.79 5.18
N GLY A 593 -23.26 -14.53 5.02
CA GLY A 593 -24.60 -13.99 5.27
C GLY A 593 -25.13 -13.04 4.19
N LEU A 594 -24.60 -13.09 2.97
CA LEU A 594 -25.05 -12.28 1.84
C LEU A 594 -26.57 -12.43 1.58
N PRO A 595 -27.35 -11.33 1.59
CA PRO A 595 -28.78 -11.34 1.30
C PRO A 595 -29.10 -11.94 -0.08
N GLN A 596 -30.30 -12.52 -0.22
CA GLN A 596 -30.69 -13.23 -1.43
C GLN A 596 -30.78 -12.28 -2.65
N GLU A 597 -31.16 -11.04 -2.41
CA GLU A 597 -31.28 -9.95 -3.39
C GLU A 597 -29.93 -9.57 -4.00
N LEU A 598 -28.82 -9.86 -3.30
CA LEU A 598 -27.46 -9.54 -3.74
C LEU A 598 -26.72 -10.74 -4.33
N LYS A 599 -27.36 -11.93 -4.39
CA LYS A 599 -26.81 -13.13 -5.04
C LYS A 599 -26.99 -13.05 -6.56
N ILE A 600 -26.47 -11.99 -7.15
CA ILE A 600 -26.51 -11.73 -8.59
C ILE A 600 -25.32 -12.48 -9.21
N PRO A 601 -25.51 -13.47 -10.11
CA PRO A 601 -24.40 -14.25 -10.66
C PRO A 601 -23.33 -13.41 -11.38
N GLN A 602 -23.78 -12.35 -12.06
CA GLN A 602 -22.95 -11.38 -12.79
C GLN A 602 -23.32 -9.98 -12.31
N PRO A 603 -22.57 -9.38 -11.37
CA PRO A 603 -22.86 -8.05 -10.85
C PRO A 603 -22.90 -6.95 -11.93
N GLU A 604 -22.33 -7.18 -13.10
CA GLU A 604 -22.34 -6.25 -14.24
C GLU A 604 -23.76 -5.95 -14.73
N LEU A 605 -24.68 -6.91 -14.55
CA LEU A 605 -26.10 -6.75 -14.91
C LEU A 605 -26.79 -5.61 -14.15
N ILE A 606 -26.24 -5.17 -13.01
CA ILE A 606 -26.75 -4.01 -12.26
C ILE A 606 -26.74 -2.74 -13.13
N MET A 607 -25.82 -2.64 -14.09
CA MET A 607 -25.76 -1.49 -15.00
C MET A 607 -26.96 -1.40 -15.95
N ASP A 608 -27.67 -2.50 -16.15
CA ASP A 608 -28.85 -2.61 -17.02
C ASP A 608 -30.17 -2.57 -16.22
N TYR A 609 -30.11 -2.39 -14.90
CA TYR A 609 -31.29 -2.35 -14.05
C TYR A 609 -32.14 -1.11 -14.35
N ASN A 610 -33.47 -1.26 -14.22
CA ASN A 610 -34.34 -0.10 -14.13
C ASN A 610 -34.22 0.57 -12.74
N ALA A 611 -34.81 1.75 -12.58
CA ALA A 611 -34.72 2.54 -11.35
C ALA A 611 -35.13 1.76 -10.08
N ASP A 612 -36.21 1.00 -10.12
CA ASP A 612 -36.71 0.25 -8.97
C ASP A 612 -35.76 -0.90 -8.59
N GLN A 613 -35.32 -1.68 -9.59
CA GLN A 613 -34.36 -2.77 -9.39
C GLN A 613 -33.03 -2.24 -8.83
N PHE A 614 -32.56 -1.12 -9.36
CA PHE A 614 -31.34 -0.46 -8.91
C PHE A 614 -31.44 -0.01 -7.46
N LEU A 615 -32.53 0.68 -7.11
CA LEU A 615 -32.76 1.18 -5.75
C LEU A 615 -32.86 0.03 -4.73
N VAL A 616 -33.53 -1.07 -5.09
CA VAL A 616 -33.62 -2.27 -4.24
C VAL A 616 -32.24 -2.87 -4.00
N ALA A 617 -31.45 -3.09 -5.05
CA ALA A 617 -30.10 -3.63 -4.92
C ALA A 617 -29.18 -2.71 -4.11
N MET A 618 -29.24 -1.39 -4.35
CA MET A 618 -28.44 -0.40 -3.64
C MET A 618 -28.76 -0.36 -2.15
N ARG A 619 -30.05 -0.33 -1.79
CA ARG A 619 -30.50 -0.38 -0.38
C ARG A 619 -30.08 -1.68 0.29
N ALA A 620 -30.25 -2.82 -0.38
CA ALA A 620 -29.85 -4.11 0.15
C ALA A 620 -28.33 -4.16 0.42
N ALA A 621 -27.51 -3.67 -0.52
CA ALA A 621 -26.05 -3.66 -0.39
C ALA A 621 -25.58 -2.74 0.76
N VAL A 622 -26.09 -1.51 0.81
CA VAL A 622 -25.70 -0.55 1.86
C VAL A 622 -26.17 -1.00 3.24
N ASN A 623 -27.41 -1.49 3.38
CA ASN A 623 -27.90 -2.04 4.65
C ASN A 623 -27.08 -3.24 5.11
N PHE A 624 -26.72 -4.13 4.18
CA PHE A 624 -25.86 -5.27 4.49
C PHE A 624 -24.48 -4.83 4.98
N TYR A 625 -23.84 -3.87 4.29
CA TYR A 625 -22.56 -3.30 4.72
C TYR A 625 -22.64 -2.69 6.13
N VAL A 626 -23.60 -1.79 6.36
CA VAL A 626 -23.73 -1.07 7.63
C VAL A 626 -23.95 -2.05 8.78
N ARG A 627 -24.85 -3.03 8.60
CA ARG A 627 -25.11 -4.06 9.61
C ARG A 627 -23.86 -4.86 9.94
N VAL A 628 -23.21 -5.43 8.91
CA VAL A 628 -22.02 -6.27 9.12
C VAL A 628 -20.87 -5.48 9.73
N PHE A 629 -20.70 -4.21 9.36
CA PHE A 629 -19.71 -3.33 9.98
C PHE A 629 -20.00 -3.09 11.46
N VAL A 630 -21.25 -2.75 11.82
CA VAL A 630 -21.66 -2.51 13.21
C VAL A 630 -21.48 -3.77 14.06
N ASP A 631 -21.86 -4.93 13.53
CA ASP A 631 -21.68 -6.22 14.21
C ASP A 631 -20.20 -6.54 14.46
N THR A 632 -19.31 -6.07 13.57
CA THR A 632 -17.87 -6.34 13.62
C THR A 632 -17.09 -5.35 14.51
N PHE A 633 -17.40 -4.06 14.42
CA PHE A 633 -16.59 -2.99 15.02
C PHE A 633 -17.33 -2.20 16.11
N HIS A 634 -18.59 -2.53 16.40
CA HIS A 634 -19.40 -1.93 17.47
C HIS A 634 -19.50 -0.39 17.42
N ARG A 635 -19.41 0.18 16.22
CA ARG A 635 -19.61 1.60 15.93
C ARG A 635 -20.22 1.76 14.54
N LEU A 636 -20.76 2.95 14.26
CA LEU A 636 -21.20 3.28 12.91
C LEU A 636 -19.99 3.38 11.96
N PRO A 637 -20.10 2.87 10.71
CA PRO A 637 -19.11 3.12 9.68
C PRO A 637 -19.14 4.59 9.26
N THR A 638 -18.02 5.06 8.71
CA THR A 638 -17.97 6.33 8.01
C THR A 638 -18.57 6.15 6.62
N PRO A 639 -19.66 6.85 6.24
CA PRO A 639 -20.23 6.73 4.91
C PRO A 639 -19.34 7.45 3.87
N PRO A 640 -19.39 7.05 2.58
CA PRO A 640 -18.90 7.88 1.49
C PRO A 640 -19.70 9.19 1.44
N ALA A 641 -19.08 10.24 0.92
CA ALA A 641 -19.69 11.57 0.81
C ALA A 641 -19.85 11.97 -0.66
N VAL A 642 -20.83 12.83 -0.93
CA VAL A 642 -21.04 13.42 -2.26
C VAL A 642 -19.92 14.42 -2.52
N LEU A 643 -19.20 14.23 -3.64
CA LEU A 643 -18.15 15.15 -4.07
C LEU A 643 -18.75 16.56 -4.26
N PRO A 644 -18.16 17.61 -3.66
CA PRO A 644 -18.61 18.99 -3.90
C PRO A 644 -18.59 19.34 -5.40
N GLU A 645 -19.52 20.17 -5.88
CA GLU A 645 -19.60 20.51 -7.32
C GLU A 645 -18.60 21.61 -7.72
N ASP A 646 -18.27 22.54 -6.81
CA ASP A 646 -17.38 23.68 -7.03
C ASP A 646 -16.06 23.54 -6.22
N TRP A 647 -15.00 22.93 -6.78
CA TRP A 647 -13.70 22.78 -6.07
C TRP A 647 -12.47 23.31 -6.81
#